data_AF-A0A3N8AT83-F1
#
_entry.id   AF-A0A3N8AT83-F1
#
_cell.length_a   1.000
_cell.length_b   1.000
_cell.length_c   1.000
_cell.angle_alpha   90.00
_cell.angle_beta   90.00
_cell.angle_gamma   90.00
#
_symmetry.space_group_name_H-M   'P 1'
#
loop_
_entity.id
_entity.type
_entity.pdbx_description
1 polymer ?
#
loop_
_entity_poly.entity_id
_entity_poly.type
_entity_poly.pdbx_seq_one_letter_code
_entity_poly.pdbx_strand_id
1 'polypeptide(L)'
;METLDIEWLSPSPAPIRNDPRIEAGAHLVSERDGYAHHGIYAGNGLVIHYGGFHRSARRCPVECVSLGCFAANKGIRVQPEPGAAYTGMTVVERARSRLGEDRYQLLTNNCEHFCSWCVRGVGRSEQVRRGLRNPWMGIRTLFALANEVMASRACMRSRCRDEMPPGLVAPARIPERTRMAIFLQMAFVAYYVTRRPMNLFSIAGRHTSRVFKAGVPAIVAAGLSACVNYAGIHGDAAMTEPRQYATQQSLPFEQGHWPTADWADQFGDGQLKSLIDEALKGSPTLAQARARVAAAQAFSESARAGTMPRIDASYALTRQQFSGTALVPPPYGGSWQTENRGILGASYELDLWGKKREALKASVSTLQASRADAETVRLTLTTSIARTYNELARLYLLRDIAQQEIDRREKIDRIAAGRIATGLDTQVERETARANLATTRASLKSLDGRILATRYQIAALLGAGPDRGLRIARPMLGIGNEVRLPDNLPADLVSRRPDIVAARWRVDALAHDVKEAKAEFYPDINLSAAIGLDAFGFGRFLTAASRTASIGPAIHLPIFDAGALRAQLKGRYADFDNAVAAYNQALVTALSEVATQIADVRSTDAQLVDAQTAQQAALKAAALALTQYKAGLTNQLTVLNADVNALSADQGVANLRMDRRDRQIALASALGGGFVDTSFADSGAAARADVPVSAAPAVAAR
;
A
#
# COMPACT_ATOMS: atom_id res chain seq x y z
N MET A 1 25.41 40.68 51.30
CA MET A 1 24.79 39.65 52.16
C MET A 1 23.50 39.28 51.45
N GLU A 2 23.35 38.16 50.78
CA GLU A 2 23.82 36.79 51.07
C GLU A 2 24.76 36.23 49.99
N THR A 3 25.73 35.44 50.44
CA THR A 3 26.65 34.64 49.61
C THR A 3 25.94 33.40 49.09
N LEU A 4 25.84 33.26 47.77
CA LEU A 4 25.47 32.01 47.10
C LEU A 4 26.71 31.12 47.04
N ASP A 5 26.72 30.08 47.88
CA ASP A 5 27.75 29.05 47.88
C ASP A 5 27.80 28.31 46.53
N ILE A 6 29.01 28.27 45.97
CA ILE A 6 29.34 27.61 44.71
C ILE A 6 29.89 26.22 45.03
N GLU A 7 29.03 25.21 45.11
CA GLU A 7 29.43 23.80 45.12
C GLU A 7 29.58 23.26 43.69
N TRP A 8 30.68 23.58 43.00
CA TRP A 8 31.05 22.93 41.72
C TRP A 8 32.53 22.52 41.63
N LEU A 9 33.22 22.45 42.77
CA LEU A 9 34.56 21.88 42.87
C LEU A 9 34.62 20.84 43.99
N SER A 10 33.82 19.79 43.85
CA SER A 10 34.02 18.55 44.61
C SER A 10 34.61 17.50 43.67
N PRO A 11 35.73 16.84 44.02
CA PRO A 11 36.27 15.75 43.22
C PRO A 11 35.22 14.64 43.06
N SER A 12 35.17 14.02 41.88
CA SER A 12 34.25 12.90 41.62
C SER A 12 34.35 11.85 42.72
N PRO A 13 33.25 11.47 43.38
CA PRO A 13 33.28 10.39 44.37
C PRO A 13 33.69 9.07 43.69
N ALA A 14 34.43 8.25 44.42
CA ALA A 14 34.95 6.96 43.98
C ALA A 14 33.83 6.03 43.45
N PRO A 15 34.13 5.12 42.51
CA PRO A 15 33.13 4.21 41.95
C PRO A 15 32.54 3.30 43.03
N ILE A 16 31.25 3.46 43.31
CA ILE A 16 30.50 2.61 44.24
C ILE A 16 30.31 1.24 43.58
N ARG A 17 30.99 0.21 44.11
CA ARG A 17 30.70 -1.19 43.80
C ARG A 17 29.81 -1.76 44.89
N ASN A 18 28.61 -2.22 44.50
CA ASN A 18 27.63 -2.93 45.32
C ASN A 18 27.38 -2.32 46.72
N ASP A 19 26.67 -1.20 46.79
CA ASP A 19 26.17 -0.69 48.07
C ASP A 19 24.81 -1.36 48.41
N PRO A 20 24.68 -2.11 49.51
CA PRO A 20 23.41 -2.68 49.97
C PRO A 20 22.36 -1.63 50.40
N ARG A 21 22.67 -0.33 50.27
CA ARG A 21 21.80 0.79 50.65
C ARG A 21 20.94 1.39 49.53
N ILE A 22 21.02 0.91 48.28
CA ILE A 22 20.14 1.41 47.21
C ILE A 22 18.83 0.63 47.24
N GLU A 23 17.72 1.30 47.54
CA GLU A 23 16.39 0.69 47.54
C GLU A 23 15.88 0.41 46.12
N ALA A 24 15.19 -0.72 45.93
CA ALA A 24 14.54 -1.04 44.67
C ALA A 24 13.50 0.04 44.32
N GLY A 25 13.52 0.51 43.07
CA GLY A 25 12.72 1.64 42.60
C GLY A 25 13.45 2.99 42.63
N ALA A 26 14.69 3.05 43.14
CA ALA A 26 15.49 4.27 43.12
C ALA A 26 15.80 4.74 41.68
N HIS A 27 15.63 6.04 41.42
CA HIS A 27 16.08 6.69 40.19
C HIS A 27 17.59 6.92 40.26
N LEU A 28 18.34 6.24 39.40
CA LEU A 28 19.79 6.33 39.31
C LEU A 28 20.21 7.24 38.17
N VAL A 29 21.26 8.03 38.41
CA VAL A 29 21.90 8.88 37.42
C VAL A 29 23.40 8.57 37.35
N SER A 30 23.88 8.28 36.15
CA SER A 30 25.31 8.15 35.82
C SER A 30 25.72 9.38 35.01
N GLU A 31 26.64 10.20 35.53
CA GLU A 31 27.11 11.40 34.84
C GLU A 31 28.10 11.03 33.74
N ARG A 32 27.78 11.41 32.50
CA ARG A 32 28.61 11.24 31.31
C ARG A 32 29.23 12.58 30.93
N ASP A 33 30.21 12.53 30.03
CA ASP A 33 30.97 13.72 29.64
C ASP A 33 30.12 14.64 28.74
N GLY A 34 29.19 15.39 29.33
CA GLY A 34 28.30 16.35 28.65
C GLY A 34 26.80 16.03 28.68
N TYR A 35 26.41 14.92 29.32
CA TYR A 35 25.00 14.55 29.55
C TYR A 35 24.86 13.61 30.77
N ALA A 36 23.65 13.37 31.23
CA ALA A 36 23.36 12.43 32.32
C ALA A 36 22.59 11.22 31.78
N HIS A 37 23.01 10.01 32.16
CA HIS A 37 22.32 8.78 31.81
C HIS A 37 21.46 8.30 32.97
N HIS A 38 20.20 7.97 32.70
CA HIS A 38 19.19 7.70 33.71
C HIS A 38 18.73 6.23 33.69
N GLY A 39 18.48 5.65 34.86
CA GLY A 39 17.96 4.28 35.01
C GLY A 39 17.18 4.08 36.31
N ILE A 40 16.40 3.01 36.41
CA ILE A 40 15.68 2.60 37.61
C ILE A 40 16.35 1.36 38.20
N TYR A 41 16.72 1.42 39.48
CA TYR A 41 17.27 0.27 40.20
C TYR A 41 16.18 -0.79 40.42
N ALA A 42 16.38 -2.00 39.90
CA ALA A 42 15.42 -3.09 39.97
C ALA A 42 15.64 -4.05 41.15
N GLY A 43 16.63 -3.77 42.00
CA GLY A 43 17.11 -4.67 43.05
C GLY A 43 18.17 -5.65 42.55
N ASN A 44 18.86 -6.33 43.48
CA ASN A 44 19.85 -7.38 43.19
C ASN A 44 20.96 -6.97 42.21
N GLY A 45 21.40 -5.70 42.26
CA GLY A 45 22.45 -5.20 41.37
C GLY A 45 22.00 -4.98 39.92
N LEU A 46 20.70 -4.96 39.63
CA LEU A 46 20.16 -4.75 38.29
C LEU A 46 19.57 -3.35 38.11
N VAL A 47 19.71 -2.81 36.89
CA VAL A 47 19.18 -1.50 36.49
C VAL A 47 18.41 -1.65 35.19
N ILE A 48 17.17 -1.17 35.18
CA ILE A 48 16.35 -1.04 33.97
C ILE A 48 16.53 0.37 33.44
N HIS A 49 16.98 0.51 32.21
CA HIS A 49 17.14 1.82 31.58
C HIS A 49 16.85 1.74 30.09
N TYR A 50 16.60 2.90 29.50
CA TYR A 50 16.57 3.02 28.06
C TYR A 50 18.00 3.04 27.52
N GLY A 51 18.41 2.05 26.75
CA GLY A 51 19.78 1.91 26.26
C GLY A 51 20.23 3.01 25.30
N GLY A 52 19.35 3.51 24.44
CA GLY A 52 19.65 4.64 23.56
C GLY A 52 20.91 4.39 22.74
N PHE A 53 21.88 5.31 22.80
CA PHE A 53 23.16 5.21 22.07
C PHE A 53 24.39 4.98 22.97
N HIS A 54 24.21 4.73 24.27
CA HIS A 54 25.30 4.81 25.25
C HIS A 54 26.37 3.70 25.13
N ARG A 55 26.11 2.64 24.36
CA ARG A 55 27.04 1.51 24.13
C ARG A 55 27.23 1.15 22.66
N SER A 56 26.45 1.73 21.76
CA SER A 56 26.38 1.30 20.36
C SER A 56 25.93 2.45 19.48
N ALA A 57 26.41 2.45 18.24
CA ALA A 57 25.88 3.29 17.17
C ALA A 57 24.45 2.88 16.74
N ARG A 58 23.94 1.75 17.24
CA ARG A 58 22.54 1.32 17.11
C ARG A 58 21.75 1.74 18.34
N ARG A 59 20.49 2.14 18.12
CA ARG A 59 19.55 2.39 19.21
C ARG A 59 19.32 1.09 19.99
N CYS A 60 19.47 1.14 21.30
CA CYS A 60 19.21 0.04 22.21
C CYS A 60 17.85 0.24 22.89
N PRO A 61 17.05 -0.83 23.04
CA PRO A 61 15.74 -0.75 23.66
C PRO A 61 15.84 -0.43 25.16
N VAL A 62 14.69 -0.36 25.84
CA VAL A 62 14.65 -0.47 27.30
C VAL A 62 15.13 -1.87 27.69
N GLU A 63 16.22 -1.93 28.43
CA GLU A 63 16.92 -3.18 28.78
C GLU A 63 17.21 -3.23 30.27
N CYS A 64 17.45 -4.45 30.77
CA CYS A 64 17.88 -4.70 32.14
C CYS A 64 19.35 -5.14 32.12
N VAL A 65 20.21 -4.42 32.83
CA VAL A 65 21.66 -4.64 32.85
C VAL A 65 22.18 -4.63 34.29
N SER A 66 23.39 -5.13 34.53
CA SER A 66 24.02 -4.98 35.84
C SER A 66 24.34 -3.51 36.16
N LEU A 67 24.34 -3.16 37.44
CA LEU A 67 24.67 -1.84 37.96
C LEU A 67 26.04 -1.36 37.46
N GLY A 68 27.02 -2.28 37.36
CA GLY A 68 28.34 -1.99 36.78
C GLY A 68 28.29 -1.63 35.30
N CYS A 69 27.50 -2.36 34.50
CA CYS A 69 27.33 -2.02 33.08
C CYS A 69 26.58 -0.69 32.90
N PHE A 70 25.59 -0.38 33.74
CA PHE A 70 24.91 0.93 33.74
C PHE A 70 25.87 2.07 34.12
N ALA A 71 26.74 1.87 35.12
CA ALA A 71 27.74 2.84 35.55
C ALA A 71 28.74 3.19 34.44
N ALA A 72 29.15 2.19 33.66
CA ALA A 72 30.19 2.27 32.62
C ALA A 72 31.46 3.03 33.09
N ASN A 73 32.00 2.64 34.25
CA ASN A 73 33.16 3.26 34.89
C ASN A 73 32.99 4.72 35.33
N LYS A 74 31.76 5.26 35.34
CA LYS A 74 31.42 6.57 35.91
C LYS A 74 30.70 6.39 37.25
N GLY A 75 30.71 7.42 38.09
CA GLY A 75 29.98 7.41 39.35
C GLY A 75 28.46 7.32 39.14
N ILE A 76 27.76 6.70 40.09
CA ILE A 76 26.29 6.66 40.14
C ILE A 76 25.84 7.47 41.35
N ARG A 77 24.82 8.30 41.18
CA ARG A 77 24.08 8.93 42.27
C ARG A 77 22.60 8.54 42.23
N VAL A 78 21.98 8.46 43.40
CA VAL A 78 20.52 8.39 43.51
C VAL A 78 19.97 9.79 43.33
N GLN A 79 19.07 9.98 42.36
CA GLN A 79 18.41 11.25 42.12
C GLN A 79 17.23 11.40 43.09
N PRO A 80 17.23 12.40 43.99
CA PRO A 80 16.08 12.65 44.84
C PRO A 80 14.89 13.16 44.02
N GLU A 81 13.73 12.57 44.27
CA GLU A 81 12.46 12.85 43.57
C GLU A 81 11.39 13.26 44.59
N PRO A 82 11.46 14.47 45.18
CA PRO A 82 10.59 14.90 46.29
C PRO A 82 9.10 15.03 45.92
N GLY A 83 8.73 14.83 44.65
CA GLY A 83 7.35 14.78 44.15
C GLY A 83 7.05 13.50 43.37
N ALA A 84 7.69 12.39 43.74
CA ALA A 84 7.43 11.08 43.15
C ALA A 84 5.96 10.66 43.38
N ALA A 85 5.24 10.32 42.31
CA ALA A 85 3.89 9.77 42.40
C ALA A 85 3.92 8.26 42.71
N TYR A 86 5.04 7.61 42.43
CA TYR A 86 5.28 6.18 42.64
C TYR A 86 6.65 5.98 43.28
N THR A 87 6.76 5.07 44.25
CA THR A 87 8.01 4.71 44.95
C THR A 87 8.16 3.19 45.06
N GLY A 88 9.35 2.72 45.42
CA GLY A 88 9.59 1.29 45.70
C GLY A 88 9.35 0.37 44.50
N MET A 89 8.80 -0.82 44.77
CA MET A 89 8.54 -1.85 43.76
C MET A 89 7.56 -1.42 42.65
N THR A 90 6.65 -0.47 42.92
CA THR A 90 5.73 0.06 41.91
C THR A 90 6.48 0.75 40.76
N VAL A 91 7.60 1.44 41.06
CA VAL A 91 8.45 2.05 40.02
C VAL A 91 9.15 0.96 39.19
N VAL A 92 9.56 -0.13 39.84
CA VAL A 92 10.20 -1.28 39.18
C VAL A 92 9.23 -2.00 38.24
N GLU A 93 7.98 -2.23 38.64
CA GLU A 93 6.96 -2.83 37.77
C GLU A 93 6.64 -1.94 36.57
N ARG A 94 6.55 -0.63 36.78
CA ARG A 94 6.39 0.35 35.69
C ARG A 94 7.59 0.33 34.74
N ALA A 95 8.81 0.25 35.26
CA ALA A 95 10.00 0.11 34.42
C ALA A 95 10.01 -1.21 33.64
N ARG A 96 9.61 -2.32 34.29
CA ARG A 96 9.52 -3.66 33.67
C ARG A 96 8.48 -3.73 32.56
N SER A 97 7.35 -3.04 32.68
CA SER A 97 6.29 -3.06 31.67
C SER A 97 6.69 -2.46 30.32
N ARG A 98 7.85 -1.77 30.26
CA ARG A 98 8.43 -1.24 29.03
C ARG A 98 9.72 -1.92 28.60
N LEU A 99 10.13 -3.02 29.24
CA LEU A 99 11.28 -3.80 28.77
C LEU A 99 11.06 -4.23 27.31
N GLY A 100 12.08 -4.04 26.47
CA GLY A 100 12.03 -4.29 25.03
C GLY A 100 11.52 -3.12 24.18
N GLU A 101 11.04 -2.02 24.77
CA GLU A 101 10.60 -0.86 23.98
C GLU A 101 11.76 -0.26 23.16
N ASP A 102 11.64 -0.25 21.82
CA ASP A 102 12.65 0.27 20.87
C ASP A 102 12.15 1.49 20.06
N ARG A 103 11.64 2.49 20.78
CA ARG A 103 11.15 3.77 20.24
C ARG A 103 11.95 4.97 20.77
N TYR A 104 13.26 4.80 20.94
CA TYR A 104 14.11 5.84 21.54
C TYR A 104 14.11 7.09 20.64
N GLN A 105 13.78 8.24 21.23
CA GLN A 105 13.84 9.55 20.59
C GLN A 105 14.56 10.52 21.51
N LEU A 106 15.67 11.10 21.05
CA LEU A 106 16.56 11.93 21.88
C LEU A 106 15.83 13.08 22.60
N LEU A 107 14.87 13.73 21.92
CA LEU A 107 14.16 14.91 22.44
C LEU A 107 12.86 14.59 23.18
N THR A 108 12.26 13.42 22.96
CA THR A 108 10.85 13.16 23.30
C THR A 108 10.62 11.81 23.97
N ASN A 109 11.56 10.87 23.89
CA ASN A 109 11.46 9.53 24.50
C ASN A 109 12.86 8.96 24.75
N ASN A 110 13.59 9.56 25.69
CA ASN A 110 14.95 9.17 26.07
C ASN A 110 14.98 8.52 27.48
N CYS A 111 16.17 8.23 28.01
CA CYS A 111 16.32 7.59 29.32
C CYS A 111 15.75 8.42 30.50
N GLU A 112 15.84 9.76 30.43
CA GLU A 112 15.27 10.65 31.45
C GLU A 112 13.74 10.70 31.36
N HIS A 113 13.18 10.75 30.14
CA HIS A 113 11.73 10.63 29.94
C HIS A 113 11.19 9.31 30.50
N PHE A 114 11.90 8.21 30.24
CA PHE A 114 11.55 6.89 30.76
C PHE A 114 11.53 6.87 32.30
N CYS A 115 12.63 7.29 32.95
CA CYS A 115 12.71 7.26 34.42
C CYS A 115 11.72 8.24 35.08
N SER A 116 11.54 9.43 34.50
CA SER A 116 10.55 10.42 34.94
C SER A 116 9.13 9.87 34.82
N TRP A 117 8.81 9.15 33.75
CA TRP A 117 7.52 8.46 33.62
C TRP A 117 7.35 7.32 34.63
N CYS A 118 8.41 6.56 34.92
CA CYS A 118 8.36 5.49 35.94
C CYS A 118 8.04 6.06 37.32
N VAL A 119 8.65 7.19 37.71
CA VAL A 119 8.53 7.77 39.05
C VAL A 119 7.35 8.73 39.21
N ARG A 120 6.99 9.49 38.16
CA ARG A 120 5.99 10.58 38.25
C ARG A 120 4.75 10.38 37.36
N GLY A 121 4.73 9.35 36.51
CA GLY A 121 3.61 9.12 35.58
C GLY A 121 3.67 9.93 34.28
N VAL A 122 4.58 10.90 34.17
CA VAL A 122 4.72 11.78 33.00
C VAL A 122 6.16 11.78 32.52
N GLY A 123 6.39 11.51 31.23
CA GLY A 123 7.72 11.54 30.65
C GLY A 123 8.21 12.96 30.42
N ARG A 124 9.29 13.37 31.09
CA ARG A 124 9.95 14.67 30.91
C ARG A 124 11.46 14.52 30.97
N SER A 125 12.18 15.37 30.24
CA SER A 125 13.64 15.47 30.31
C SER A 125 14.07 16.92 30.57
N GLU A 126 14.67 17.16 31.74
CA GLU A 126 15.23 18.48 32.05
C GLU A 126 16.50 18.73 31.24
N GLN A 127 17.23 17.68 30.82
CA GLN A 127 18.35 17.82 29.89
C GLN A 127 17.92 18.41 28.55
N VAL A 128 16.82 17.89 27.97
CA VAL A 128 16.25 18.44 26.73
C VAL A 128 15.75 19.86 26.95
N ARG A 129 15.04 20.11 28.06
CA ARG A 129 14.53 21.46 28.38
C ARG A 129 15.66 22.49 28.52
N ARG A 130 16.76 22.12 29.19
CA ARG A 130 17.96 22.97 29.33
C ARG A 130 18.67 23.18 27.99
N GLY A 131 18.75 22.15 27.15
CA GLY A 131 19.31 22.25 25.79
C GLY A 131 18.52 23.18 24.88
N LEU A 132 17.18 23.19 24.98
CA LEU A 132 16.31 24.10 24.24
C LEU A 132 16.40 25.55 24.75
N ARG A 133 16.59 25.75 26.06
CA ARG A 133 16.74 27.09 26.66
C ARG A 133 18.14 27.69 26.43
N ASN A 134 19.16 26.85 26.26
CA ASN A 134 20.54 27.27 25.98
C ASN A 134 21.13 26.42 24.84
N PRO A 135 21.07 26.92 23.58
CA PRO A 135 21.53 26.19 22.39
C PRO A 135 22.98 25.70 22.47
N TRP A 136 23.87 26.44 23.15
CA TRP A 136 25.27 26.02 23.35
C TRP A 136 25.39 24.78 24.23
N MET A 137 24.54 24.65 25.25
CA MET A 137 24.46 23.42 26.05
C MET A 137 23.91 22.26 25.22
N GLY A 138 22.85 22.48 24.42
CA GLY A 138 22.30 21.46 23.53
C GLY A 138 23.31 20.94 22.51
N ILE A 139 24.09 21.85 21.91
CA ILE A 139 25.19 21.51 20.99
C ILE A 139 26.27 20.70 21.71
N ARG A 140 26.69 21.11 22.93
CA ARG A 140 27.69 20.38 23.72
C ARG A 140 27.23 18.96 24.08
N THR A 141 25.97 18.79 24.45
CA THR A 141 25.34 17.49 24.73
C THR A 141 25.26 16.60 23.49
N LEU A 142 24.94 17.16 22.31
CA LEU A 142 24.95 16.43 21.04
C LEU A 142 26.37 15.96 20.66
N PHE A 143 27.37 16.83 20.82
CA PHE A 143 28.77 16.47 20.57
C PHE A 143 29.29 15.39 21.54
N ALA A 144 28.92 15.49 22.82
CA ALA A 144 29.23 14.48 23.83
C ALA A 144 28.67 13.09 23.47
N LEU A 145 27.38 13.05 23.09
CA LEU A 145 26.70 11.82 22.71
C LEU A 145 27.30 11.21 21.42
N ALA A 146 27.68 12.05 20.46
CA ALA A 146 28.40 11.63 19.26
C ALA A 146 29.81 11.09 19.58
N ASN A 147 30.55 11.71 20.51
CA ASN A 147 31.86 11.25 20.95
C ASN A 147 31.79 9.89 21.67
N GLU A 148 30.78 9.65 22.49
CA GLU A 148 30.62 8.37 23.19
C GLU A 148 30.24 7.22 22.22
N VAL A 149 29.40 7.53 21.22
CA VAL A 149 29.13 6.62 20.08
C VAL A 149 30.41 6.31 19.30
N MET A 150 31.30 7.30 19.12
CA MET A 150 32.60 7.08 18.45
C MET A 150 33.57 6.27 19.31
N ALA A 151 33.66 6.55 20.62
CA ALA A 151 34.53 5.85 21.56
C ALA A 151 34.12 4.38 21.77
N SER A 152 32.83 4.06 21.60
CA SER A 152 32.31 2.69 21.66
C SER A 152 32.88 1.73 20.60
N ARG A 153 33.57 2.25 19.56
CA ARG A 153 34.34 1.43 18.61
C ARG A 153 35.68 0.91 19.14
N ALA A 154 36.22 1.52 20.21
CA ALA A 154 37.49 1.13 20.79
C ALA A 154 37.35 0.16 21.99
N CYS A 155 36.13 -0.10 22.46
CA CYS A 155 35.86 -1.02 23.57
C CYS A 155 34.86 -2.10 23.14
N MET A 156 35.28 -2.98 22.24
CA MET A 156 34.57 -4.22 21.93
C MET A 156 35.50 -5.40 22.14
N ARG A 157 35.57 -5.87 23.40
CA ARG A 157 35.72 -7.29 23.77
C ARG A 157 35.56 -7.43 25.29
N SER A 158 34.65 -8.34 25.68
CA SER A 158 34.64 -9.15 26.91
C SER A 158 34.46 -8.50 28.29
N ARG A 159 33.32 -7.86 28.65
CA ARG A 159 33.04 -7.65 30.10
C ARG A 159 31.61 -7.47 30.63
N CYS A 160 30.53 -7.63 29.85
CA CYS A 160 29.16 -7.49 30.38
C CYS A 160 28.29 -8.76 30.25
N ARG A 161 28.85 -9.94 29.92
CA ARG A 161 28.07 -11.18 29.74
C ARG A 161 28.13 -12.19 30.89
N ASP A 162 29.07 -12.05 31.84
CA ASP A 162 29.37 -13.12 32.80
C ASP A 162 28.77 -12.91 34.21
N GLU A 163 27.80 -11.99 34.37
CA GLU A 163 27.18 -11.69 35.68
C GLU A 163 25.63 -11.66 35.62
N MET A 164 25.00 -12.63 34.95
CA MET A 164 23.53 -12.81 35.03
C MET A 164 23.18 -14.08 35.85
N PRO A 165 22.37 -13.97 36.93
CA PRO A 165 21.83 -15.15 37.59
C PRO A 165 20.85 -15.91 36.67
N PRO A 166 20.78 -17.26 36.74
CA PRO A 166 19.98 -18.06 35.83
C PRO A 166 18.47 -17.79 36.02
N GLY A 167 17.78 -17.36 34.96
CA GLY A 167 16.31 -17.19 34.96
C GLY A 167 15.76 -15.93 34.28
N LEU A 168 16.59 -15.03 33.75
CA LEU A 168 16.16 -13.84 33.00
C LEU A 168 16.62 -13.94 31.53
N VAL A 169 15.66 -13.81 30.62
CA VAL A 169 15.81 -14.01 29.17
C VAL A 169 16.92 -13.11 28.60
N ALA A 170 17.92 -13.73 27.96
CA ALA A 170 18.95 -13.02 27.21
C ALA A 170 18.33 -12.25 26.02
N PRO A 171 18.80 -11.03 25.69
CA PRO A 171 18.26 -10.29 24.55
C PRO A 171 18.47 -11.07 23.24
N ALA A 172 17.40 -11.12 22.43
CA ALA A 172 17.39 -11.77 21.13
C ALA A 172 18.51 -11.25 20.22
N ARG A 173 19.16 -12.16 19.48
CA ARG A 173 20.17 -11.81 18.46
C ARG A 173 19.54 -10.91 17.40
N ILE A 174 20.01 -9.67 17.30
CA ILE A 174 19.72 -8.80 16.14
C ILE A 174 20.59 -9.28 14.97
N PRO A 175 20.01 -9.66 13.82
CA PRO A 175 20.79 -10.11 12.66
C PRO A 175 21.73 -9.02 12.12
N GLU A 176 22.95 -9.41 11.77
CA GLU A 176 23.92 -8.56 11.08
C GLU A 176 23.42 -8.27 9.66
N ARG A 177 22.80 -7.09 9.46
CA ARG A 177 22.77 -6.45 8.14
C ARG A 177 23.80 -5.34 8.09
N THR A 178 24.83 -5.58 7.30
CA THR A 178 25.90 -4.64 6.98
C THR A 178 25.34 -3.47 6.17
N ARG A 179 25.19 -2.30 6.80
CA ARG A 179 25.07 -1.01 6.09
C ARG A 179 25.90 0.02 6.82
N MET A 180 27.13 0.18 6.34
CA MET A 180 28.06 1.18 6.83
C MET A 180 29.03 1.59 5.74
N ALA A 181 28.68 2.66 5.05
CA ALA A 181 29.62 3.58 4.41
C ALA A 181 28.80 4.86 4.21
N ILE A 182 29.25 5.98 4.77
CA ILE A 182 28.92 7.39 4.45
C ILE A 182 28.92 8.29 5.70
N PHE A 183 28.65 7.80 6.91
CA PHE A 183 28.74 8.64 8.11
C PHE A 183 30.17 8.86 8.66
N LEU A 184 31.17 8.12 8.16
CA LEU A 184 32.51 8.07 8.76
C LEU A 184 33.61 8.89 8.07
N GLN A 185 33.34 9.54 6.95
CA GLN A 185 34.35 10.40 6.30
C GLN A 185 34.27 11.87 6.75
N MET A 186 33.13 12.32 7.32
CA MET A 186 32.97 13.70 7.80
C MET A 186 33.62 13.95 9.18
N ALA A 187 33.78 12.91 10.01
CA ALA A 187 34.34 13.05 11.36
C ALA A 187 35.87 13.23 11.39
N PHE A 188 36.57 12.75 10.36
CA PHE A 188 38.05 12.83 10.28
C PHE A 188 38.55 14.26 9.99
N VAL A 189 37.74 15.07 9.32
CA VAL A 189 38.11 16.46 8.98
C VAL A 189 37.84 17.42 10.14
N ALA A 190 36.80 17.19 10.94
CA ALA A 190 36.51 18.02 12.13
C ALA A 190 37.50 17.79 13.29
N TYR A 191 38.06 16.58 13.41
CA TYR A 191 39.10 16.25 14.40
C TYR A 191 40.40 17.05 14.20
N TYR A 192 40.70 17.47 12.97
CA TYR A 192 41.89 18.28 12.66
C TYR A 192 41.66 19.79 12.80
N VAL A 193 40.43 20.27 12.64
CA VAL A 193 40.11 21.71 12.70
C VAL A 193 39.94 22.21 14.14
N THR A 194 39.57 21.34 15.08
CA THR A 194 39.26 21.72 16.47
C THR A 194 40.46 21.77 17.43
N ARG A 195 41.67 21.41 16.97
CA ARG A 195 42.87 21.36 17.82
C ARG A 195 43.79 22.59 17.73
N ARG A 196 43.39 23.65 17.00
CA ARG A 196 44.06 24.96 17.07
C ARG A 196 43.13 26.00 17.71
N PRO A 197 43.57 26.75 18.73
CA PRO A 197 42.79 27.86 19.25
C PRO A 197 42.72 28.96 18.18
N MET A 198 41.60 29.08 17.47
CA MET A 198 41.28 30.27 16.70
C MET A 198 40.74 31.33 17.67
N ASN A 199 41.63 32.22 18.13
CA ASN A 199 41.24 33.51 18.70
C ASN A 199 40.65 34.38 17.58
N LEU A 200 39.36 34.18 17.27
CA LEU A 200 38.55 35.15 16.54
C LEU A 200 37.39 35.52 17.45
N PHE A 201 37.56 36.57 18.26
CA PHE A 201 36.55 37.52 18.73
C PHE A 201 37.25 38.46 19.73
N SER A 202 38.06 39.36 19.20
CA SER A 202 38.37 40.62 19.87
C SER A 202 38.08 41.72 18.86
N ILE A 203 37.50 42.82 19.34
CA ILE A 203 36.97 43.98 18.60
C ILE A 203 35.48 43.87 18.25
N ALA A 204 34.62 44.24 19.21
CA ALA A 204 33.59 45.28 19.03
C ALA A 204 32.59 45.33 20.22
N GLY A 205 32.59 46.47 20.93
CA GLY A 205 31.43 47.15 21.54
C GLY A 205 30.38 46.35 22.33
N ARG A 206 30.38 46.54 23.65
CA ARG A 206 29.45 45.98 24.66
C ARG A 206 27.99 46.48 24.60
N HIS A 207 27.49 47.03 23.48
CA HIS A 207 26.17 47.68 23.44
C HIS A 207 25.07 47.01 22.57
N THR A 208 25.34 45.91 21.87
CA THR A 208 24.34 45.26 20.98
C THR A 208 23.56 44.09 21.60
N SER A 209 23.82 43.70 22.84
CA SER A 209 23.31 42.44 23.40
C SER A 209 21.87 42.46 23.92
N ARG A 210 21.20 43.62 24.03
CA ARG A 210 19.82 43.70 24.59
C ARG A 210 18.74 43.75 23.52
N VAL A 211 18.98 44.41 22.39
CA VAL A 211 18.02 44.49 21.26
C VAL A 211 17.88 43.13 20.56
N PHE A 212 18.96 42.36 20.43
CA PHE A 212 18.93 41.02 19.82
C PHE A 212 18.23 39.94 20.69
N LYS A 213 18.17 40.10 22.02
CA LYS A 213 17.55 39.13 22.93
C LYS A 213 16.03 39.29 23.06
N ALA A 214 15.49 40.48 22.77
CA ALA A 214 14.06 40.77 22.80
C ALA A 214 13.40 40.81 21.40
N GLY A 215 14.15 41.18 20.35
CA GLY A 215 13.62 41.27 18.99
C GLY A 215 13.34 39.90 18.34
N VAL A 216 14.21 38.91 18.56
CA VAL A 216 14.04 37.54 18.01
C VAL A 216 12.76 36.86 18.51
N PRO A 217 12.43 36.81 19.82
CA PRO A 217 11.18 36.19 20.26
C PRO A 217 9.93 36.97 19.82
N ALA A 218 10.00 38.31 19.68
CA ALA A 218 8.88 39.11 19.17
C ALA A 218 8.63 38.90 17.68
N ILE A 219 9.69 38.78 16.85
CA ILE A 219 9.59 38.45 15.43
C ILE A 219 9.10 37.01 15.22
N VAL A 220 9.55 36.07 16.06
CA VAL A 220 9.05 34.69 16.05
C VAL A 220 7.58 34.62 16.48
N ALA A 221 7.17 35.37 17.51
CA ALA A 221 5.76 35.44 17.94
C ALA A 221 4.86 36.09 16.89
N ALA A 222 5.31 37.19 16.25
CA ALA A 222 4.57 37.86 15.18
C ALA A 222 4.52 37.01 13.89
N GLY A 223 5.59 36.27 13.57
CA GLY A 223 5.63 35.32 12.46
C GLY A 223 4.73 34.10 12.67
N LEU A 224 4.57 33.64 13.91
CA LEU A 224 3.65 32.54 14.27
C LEU A 224 2.17 32.97 14.23
N SER A 225 1.85 34.23 14.49
CA SER A 225 0.49 34.79 14.29
C SER A 225 0.16 35.10 12.82
N ALA A 226 1.15 35.06 11.93
CA ALA A 226 1.00 35.33 10.50
C ALA A 226 1.01 34.06 9.63
N CYS A 227 1.06 32.85 10.23
CA CYS A 227 0.95 31.61 9.47
C CYS A 227 -0.42 31.56 8.76
N VAL A 228 -0.40 31.23 7.47
CA VAL A 228 -1.61 31.02 6.68
C VAL A 228 -2.47 29.96 7.38
N ASN A 229 -3.64 30.36 7.86
CA ASN A 229 -4.56 29.46 8.53
C ASN A 229 -5.37 28.68 7.49
N TYR A 230 -5.49 27.36 7.63
CA TYR A 230 -6.37 26.52 6.81
C TYR A 230 -7.71 26.19 7.48
N ALA A 231 -7.99 26.76 8.66
CA ALA A 231 -9.27 26.59 9.36
C ALA A 231 -10.46 26.94 8.46
N GLY A 232 -11.52 26.14 8.60
CA GLY A 232 -12.73 26.21 7.77
C GLY A 232 -12.61 25.50 6.42
N ILE A 233 -11.49 24.81 6.12
CA ILE A 233 -11.35 23.96 4.92
C ILE A 233 -11.40 22.49 5.35
N HIS A 234 -12.52 21.82 5.06
CA HIS A 234 -12.74 20.39 5.27
C HIS A 234 -13.55 19.80 4.10
N GLY A 235 -13.51 18.48 3.97
CA GLY A 235 -14.43 17.70 3.16
C GLY A 235 -15.46 17.03 4.07
N ASP A 236 -16.67 16.86 3.55
CA ASP A 236 -17.80 16.28 4.30
C ASP A 236 -18.10 14.84 3.86
N ALA A 237 -17.39 14.33 2.86
CA ALA A 237 -17.63 12.99 2.33
C ALA A 237 -17.13 11.91 3.29
N ALA A 238 -17.96 10.90 3.49
CA ALA A 238 -17.62 9.69 4.22
C ALA A 238 -17.96 8.44 3.39
N MET A 239 -17.14 7.40 3.52
CA MET A 239 -17.43 6.10 2.94
C MET A 239 -18.67 5.51 3.61
N THR A 240 -19.68 5.14 2.81
CA THR A 240 -20.93 4.57 3.29
C THR A 240 -20.71 3.13 3.75
N GLU A 241 -21.30 2.76 4.89
CA GLU A 241 -21.26 1.39 5.39
C GLU A 241 -22.19 0.51 4.54
N PRO A 242 -21.77 -0.69 4.08
CA PRO A 242 -22.59 -1.51 3.19
C PRO A 242 -23.99 -1.87 3.71
N ARG A 243 -24.15 -1.93 5.04
CA ARG A 243 -25.42 -2.23 5.71
C ARG A 243 -26.48 -1.14 5.52
N GLN A 244 -26.10 0.06 5.11
CA GLN A 244 -27.01 1.19 4.91
C GLN A 244 -27.83 1.10 3.61
N TYR A 245 -27.43 0.25 2.65
CA TYR A 245 -28.08 0.14 1.33
C TYR A 245 -29.35 -0.74 1.27
N ALA A 246 -29.95 -1.11 2.41
CA ALA A 246 -31.22 -1.84 2.49
C ALA A 246 -31.34 -3.05 1.53
N THR A 247 -30.48 -4.06 1.70
CA THR A 247 -30.33 -5.19 0.77
C THR A 247 -31.01 -6.49 1.21
N GLN A 248 -31.72 -6.50 2.34
CA GLN A 248 -32.16 -7.73 3.00
C GLN A 248 -33.19 -8.54 2.18
N GLN A 249 -34.01 -7.88 1.36
CA GLN A 249 -35.01 -8.55 0.52
C GLN A 249 -34.43 -9.07 -0.79
N SER A 250 -33.55 -8.29 -1.42
CA SER A 250 -32.96 -8.61 -2.73
C SER A 250 -31.75 -9.56 -2.61
N LEU A 251 -31.06 -9.54 -1.47
CA LEU A 251 -29.87 -10.35 -1.18
C LEU A 251 -30.06 -11.12 0.15
N PRO A 252 -30.97 -12.12 0.19
CA PRO A 252 -31.23 -12.90 1.39
C PRO A 252 -30.04 -13.80 1.76
N PHE A 253 -30.00 -14.24 3.01
CA PHE A 253 -29.04 -15.22 3.51
C PHE A 253 -29.45 -16.64 3.09
N GLU A 254 -28.59 -17.32 2.34
CA GLU A 254 -28.88 -18.63 1.75
C GLU A 254 -27.83 -19.70 2.06
N GLN A 255 -26.87 -19.39 2.94
CA GLN A 255 -25.76 -20.29 3.31
C GLN A 255 -24.96 -20.79 2.09
N GLY A 256 -24.85 -19.93 1.06
CA GLY A 256 -24.03 -20.19 -0.10
C GLY A 256 -22.54 -20.06 0.18
N HIS A 257 -21.73 -20.48 -0.79
CA HIS A 257 -20.27 -20.38 -0.71
C HIS A 257 -19.75 -19.28 -1.64
N TRP A 258 -18.76 -18.52 -1.16
CA TRP A 258 -18.03 -17.62 -2.03
C TRP A 258 -17.33 -18.40 -3.15
N PRO A 259 -17.25 -17.85 -4.38
CA PRO A 259 -16.50 -18.48 -5.45
C PRO A 259 -15.05 -18.68 -5.04
N THR A 260 -14.45 -19.79 -5.46
CA THR A 260 -13.00 -20.03 -5.35
C THR A 260 -12.27 -19.40 -6.55
N ALA A 261 -10.95 -19.33 -6.51
CA ALA A 261 -10.16 -18.82 -7.63
C ALA A 261 -10.36 -19.66 -8.92
N ASP A 262 -10.69 -20.94 -8.76
CA ASP A 262 -11.02 -21.89 -9.84
C ASP A 262 -12.54 -21.99 -10.10
N TRP A 263 -13.29 -20.89 -9.93
CA TRP A 263 -14.76 -20.88 -10.05
C TRP A 263 -15.30 -21.48 -11.36
N ALA A 264 -14.50 -21.50 -12.44
CA ALA A 264 -14.87 -22.08 -13.73
C ALA A 264 -14.94 -23.63 -13.70
N ASP A 265 -14.28 -24.28 -12.75
CA ASP A 265 -14.23 -25.75 -12.64
C ASP A 265 -15.62 -26.36 -12.39
N GLN A 266 -16.57 -25.58 -11.86
CA GLN A 266 -17.96 -26.01 -11.66
C GLN A 266 -18.65 -26.47 -12.95
N PHE A 267 -18.18 -26.03 -14.13
CA PHE A 267 -18.76 -26.42 -15.41
C PHE A 267 -18.17 -27.72 -15.98
N GLY A 268 -17.15 -28.31 -15.34
CA GLY A 268 -16.65 -29.64 -15.66
C GLY A 268 -15.91 -29.80 -16.99
N ASP A 269 -15.61 -28.71 -17.70
CA ASP A 269 -14.90 -28.76 -18.99
C ASP A 269 -13.40 -28.43 -18.80
N GLY A 270 -12.55 -29.45 -18.90
CA GLY A 270 -11.10 -29.31 -18.78
C GLY A 270 -10.46 -28.39 -19.85
N GLN A 271 -11.09 -28.25 -21.03
CA GLN A 271 -10.60 -27.33 -22.05
C GLN A 271 -10.81 -25.88 -21.61
N LEU A 272 -11.92 -25.54 -20.94
CA LEU A 272 -12.12 -24.19 -20.39
C LEU A 272 -11.02 -23.83 -19.38
N LYS A 273 -10.73 -24.74 -18.44
CA LYS A 273 -9.65 -24.56 -17.46
C LYS A 273 -8.30 -24.31 -18.16
N SER A 274 -7.96 -25.15 -19.14
CA SER A 274 -6.72 -25.00 -19.90
C SER A 274 -6.62 -23.67 -20.64
N LEU A 275 -7.74 -23.16 -21.20
CA LEU A 275 -7.77 -21.88 -21.90
C LEU A 275 -7.56 -20.71 -20.91
N ILE A 276 -8.19 -20.76 -19.74
CA ILE A 276 -8.00 -19.77 -18.68
C ILE A 276 -6.53 -19.78 -18.23
N ASP A 277 -5.96 -20.95 -17.95
CA ASP A 277 -4.56 -21.08 -17.52
C ASP A 277 -3.56 -20.58 -18.57
N GLU A 278 -3.83 -20.82 -19.86
CA GLU A 278 -3.04 -20.31 -20.98
C GLU A 278 -3.06 -18.77 -21.01
N ALA A 279 -4.25 -18.16 -20.87
CA ALA A 279 -4.39 -16.71 -20.84
C ALA A 279 -3.70 -16.07 -19.63
N LEU A 280 -3.82 -16.67 -18.44
CA LEU A 280 -3.19 -16.17 -17.21
C LEU A 280 -1.66 -16.17 -17.28
N LYS A 281 -1.07 -17.09 -18.05
CA LYS A 281 0.38 -17.18 -18.28
C LYS A 281 0.88 -16.14 -19.29
N GLY A 282 0.18 -15.99 -20.42
CA GLY A 282 0.72 -15.33 -21.61
C GLY A 282 -0.01 -14.08 -22.11
N SER A 283 -1.14 -13.67 -21.55
CA SER A 283 -1.95 -12.58 -22.12
C SER A 283 -1.24 -11.21 -22.07
N PRO A 284 -1.15 -10.48 -23.19
CA PRO A 284 -0.64 -9.11 -23.23
C PRO A 284 -1.41 -8.14 -22.31
N THR A 285 -2.71 -8.34 -22.12
CA THR A 285 -3.53 -7.53 -21.22
C THR A 285 -3.07 -7.64 -19.76
N LEU A 286 -2.66 -8.84 -19.33
CA LEU A 286 -2.05 -9.03 -18.01
C LEU A 286 -0.62 -8.47 -17.94
N ALA A 287 0.15 -8.53 -19.03
CA ALA A 287 1.47 -7.90 -19.08
C ALA A 287 1.36 -6.37 -18.91
N GLN A 288 0.36 -5.73 -19.53
CA GLN A 288 0.07 -4.30 -19.32
C GLN A 288 -0.28 -3.99 -17.86
N ALA A 289 -1.12 -4.81 -17.22
CA ALA A 289 -1.46 -4.64 -15.81
C ALA A 289 -0.22 -4.78 -14.90
N ARG A 290 0.62 -5.80 -15.13
CA ARG A 290 1.90 -5.98 -14.41
C ARG A 290 2.83 -4.79 -14.58
N ALA A 291 2.93 -4.24 -15.79
CA ALA A 291 3.74 -3.04 -16.07
C ALA A 291 3.23 -1.80 -15.32
N ARG A 292 1.90 -1.62 -15.21
CA ARG A 292 1.30 -0.53 -14.41
C ARG A 292 1.63 -0.66 -12.92
N VAL A 293 1.57 -1.89 -12.38
CA VAL A 293 1.99 -2.16 -10.98
C VAL A 293 3.47 -1.86 -10.78
N ALA A 294 4.33 -2.27 -11.71
CA ALA A 294 5.76 -1.97 -11.65
C ALA A 294 6.05 -0.46 -11.70
N ALA A 295 5.32 0.29 -12.53
CA ALA A 295 5.41 1.75 -12.57
C ALA A 295 4.98 2.39 -11.23
N ALA A 296 3.85 1.95 -10.66
CA ALA A 296 3.39 2.41 -9.35
C ALA A 296 4.40 2.09 -8.23
N GLN A 297 5.07 0.94 -8.32
CA GLN A 297 6.14 0.57 -7.39
C GLN A 297 7.35 1.51 -7.52
N ALA A 298 7.79 1.81 -8.74
CA ALA A 298 8.88 2.76 -8.98
C ALA A 298 8.54 4.17 -8.46
N PHE A 299 7.29 4.62 -8.60
CA PHE A 299 6.85 5.88 -8.00
C PHE A 299 6.89 5.86 -6.47
N SER A 300 6.53 4.74 -5.83
CA SER A 300 6.68 4.57 -4.38
C SER A 300 8.13 4.58 -3.92
N GLU A 301 9.04 3.98 -4.70
CA GLU A 301 10.48 4.05 -4.45
C GLU A 301 11.02 5.48 -4.58
N SER A 302 10.54 6.24 -5.56
CA SER A 302 10.87 7.67 -5.72
C SER A 302 10.34 8.51 -4.56
N ALA A 303 9.09 8.31 -4.14
CA ALA A 303 8.52 8.99 -2.97
C ALA A 303 9.32 8.67 -1.69
N ARG A 304 9.75 7.41 -1.55
CA ARG A 304 10.62 6.98 -0.44
C ARG A 304 11.98 7.67 -0.49
N ALA A 305 12.58 7.81 -1.68
CA ALA A 305 13.85 8.53 -1.82
C ALA A 305 13.74 10.00 -1.39
N GLY A 306 12.58 10.63 -1.59
CA GLY A 306 12.27 11.98 -1.09
C GLY A 306 12.28 12.12 0.44
N THR A 307 12.23 11.02 1.20
CA THR A 307 12.36 11.02 2.68
C THR A 307 13.81 10.89 3.17
N MET A 308 14.77 10.76 2.25
CA MET A 308 16.19 10.50 2.56
C MET A 308 17.07 11.72 2.24
N PRO A 309 18.25 11.85 2.88
CA PRO A 309 19.24 12.83 2.47
C PRO A 309 19.68 12.62 1.03
N ARG A 310 19.87 13.71 0.29
CA ARG A 310 20.36 13.73 -1.07
C ARG A 310 21.80 14.24 -1.08
N ILE A 311 22.66 13.64 -1.90
CA ILE A 311 24.03 14.08 -2.12
C ILE A 311 24.21 14.29 -3.62
N ASP A 312 24.67 15.47 -4.02
CA ASP A 312 24.90 15.86 -5.40
C ASP A 312 26.32 16.38 -5.57
N ALA A 313 26.93 16.09 -6.72
CA ALA A 313 28.18 16.70 -7.14
C ALA A 313 27.93 17.58 -8.36
N SER A 314 28.45 18.81 -8.34
CA SER A 314 28.36 19.74 -9.45
C SER A 314 29.73 20.30 -9.79
N TYR A 315 29.95 20.52 -11.09
CA TYR A 315 31.14 21.19 -11.61
C TYR A 315 30.71 22.20 -12.66
N ALA A 316 31.21 23.43 -12.53
CA ALA A 316 30.98 24.51 -13.47
C ALA A 316 32.30 25.18 -13.86
N LEU A 317 32.45 25.44 -15.15
CA LEU A 317 33.52 26.22 -15.74
C LEU A 317 32.91 27.43 -16.42
N THR A 318 33.08 28.61 -15.83
CA THR A 318 32.44 29.84 -16.30
C THR A 318 33.50 30.85 -16.71
N ARG A 319 33.48 31.30 -17.95
CA ARG A 319 34.30 32.44 -18.40
C ARG A 319 33.44 33.69 -18.44
N GLN A 320 33.77 34.67 -17.60
CA GLN A 320 32.99 35.89 -17.47
C GLN A 320 33.89 37.09 -17.21
N GLN A 321 33.41 38.28 -17.56
CA GLN A 321 34.06 39.54 -17.21
C GLN A 321 33.51 40.01 -15.87
N PHE A 322 34.39 40.19 -14.88
CA PHE A 322 33.99 40.75 -13.60
C PHE A 322 34.00 42.29 -13.69
N SER A 323 32.94 42.93 -13.20
CA SER A 323 32.89 44.39 -13.15
C SER A 323 33.99 44.95 -12.24
N GLY A 324 34.64 46.04 -12.67
CA GLY A 324 35.67 46.73 -11.88
C GLY A 324 35.14 47.51 -10.69
N THR A 325 33.81 47.66 -10.58
CA THR A 325 33.13 48.39 -9.49
C THR A 325 32.34 47.47 -8.56
N ALA A 326 32.42 46.15 -8.76
CA ALA A 326 31.71 45.15 -7.95
C ALA A 326 32.54 44.67 -6.75
N LEU A 327 32.01 43.69 -6.00
CA LEU A 327 32.62 43.10 -4.80
C LEU A 327 33.99 42.44 -5.06
N VAL A 328 34.29 42.06 -6.31
CA VAL A 328 35.56 41.40 -6.67
C VAL A 328 36.65 42.46 -6.86
N PRO A 329 37.66 42.51 -5.99
CA PRO A 329 38.68 43.55 -6.05
C PRO A 329 39.62 43.38 -7.25
N PRO A 330 40.26 44.46 -7.73
CA PRO A 330 41.42 44.37 -8.61
C PRO A 330 42.51 43.46 -8.02
N PRO A 331 43.27 42.70 -8.83
CA PRO A 331 43.35 42.76 -10.29
C PRO A 331 42.27 41.95 -11.04
N TYR A 332 41.37 41.26 -10.34
CA TYR A 332 40.35 40.41 -10.96
C TYR A 332 39.14 41.23 -11.43
N GLY A 333 38.71 42.22 -10.64
CA GLY A 333 37.68 43.19 -11.05
C GLY A 333 38.13 44.00 -12.27
N GLY A 334 37.27 44.10 -13.29
CA GLY A 334 37.54 44.79 -14.56
C GLY A 334 38.14 43.89 -15.65
N SER A 335 38.32 42.59 -15.39
CA SER A 335 39.01 41.67 -16.30
C SER A 335 38.19 40.40 -16.61
N TRP A 336 38.56 39.72 -17.69
CA TRP A 336 38.04 38.40 -18.03
C TRP A 336 38.68 37.33 -17.14
N GLN A 337 37.86 36.55 -16.46
CA GLN A 337 38.30 35.45 -15.62
C GLN A 337 37.62 34.14 -16.03
N THR A 338 38.31 33.03 -15.80
CA THR A 338 37.76 31.68 -15.94
C THR A 338 37.65 31.06 -14.56
N GLU A 339 36.43 30.97 -14.06
CA GLU A 339 36.09 30.43 -12.74
C GLU A 339 35.86 28.92 -12.84
N ASN A 340 36.54 28.17 -11.97
CA ASN A 340 36.39 26.74 -11.80
C ASN A 340 35.73 26.50 -10.44
N ARG A 341 34.54 25.89 -10.46
CA ARG A 341 33.76 25.63 -9.26
C ARG A 341 33.33 24.18 -9.22
N GLY A 342 33.86 23.41 -8.26
CA GLY A 342 33.46 22.03 -8.00
C GLY A 342 32.88 21.91 -6.59
N ILE A 343 31.65 21.44 -6.46
CA ILE A 343 30.94 21.34 -5.18
C ILE A 343 30.37 19.94 -5.00
N LEU A 344 30.59 19.37 -3.82
CA LEU A 344 29.83 18.25 -3.29
C LEU A 344 28.85 18.79 -2.24
N GLY A 345 27.56 18.73 -2.56
CA GLY A 345 26.47 19.17 -1.70
C GLY A 345 25.70 18.00 -1.10
N ALA A 346 25.21 18.17 0.12
CA ALA A 346 24.25 17.30 0.76
C ALA A 346 23.05 18.13 1.24
N SER A 347 21.83 17.66 1.01
CA SER A 347 20.60 18.28 1.49
C SER A 347 19.70 17.26 2.18
N TYR A 348 19.00 17.68 3.23
CA TYR A 348 18.04 16.84 3.95
C TYR A 348 16.91 17.68 4.52
N GLU A 349 15.70 17.45 4.02
CA GLU A 349 14.48 18.09 4.51
C GLU A 349 14.03 17.43 5.81
N LEU A 350 13.96 18.21 6.89
CA LEU A 350 13.44 17.75 8.17
C LEU A 350 11.92 17.68 8.08
N ASP A 351 11.41 16.46 7.90
CA ASP A 351 9.98 16.18 7.81
C ASP A 351 9.28 16.24 9.19
N LEU A 352 9.25 17.43 9.79
CA LEU A 352 8.67 17.67 11.12
C LEU A 352 7.14 17.53 11.12
N TRP A 353 6.51 17.97 10.03
CA TRP A 353 5.05 18.00 9.86
C TRP A 353 4.52 16.78 9.11
N GLY A 354 5.40 15.91 8.60
CA GLY A 354 5.03 14.68 7.91
C GLY A 354 4.72 14.83 6.43
N LYS A 355 4.97 15.99 5.80
CA LYS A 355 4.78 16.23 4.36
C LYS A 355 5.30 15.09 3.49
N LYS A 356 6.59 14.75 3.59
CA LYS A 356 7.21 13.68 2.77
C LYS A 356 6.74 12.30 3.17
N ARG A 357 6.45 12.07 4.45
CA ARG A 357 5.91 10.81 4.95
C ARG A 357 4.50 10.54 4.46
N GLU A 358 3.63 11.55 4.45
CA GLU A 358 2.27 11.43 3.93
C GLU A 358 2.30 11.27 2.41
N ALA A 359 3.17 11.97 1.67
CA ALA A 359 3.41 11.73 0.24
C ALA A 359 3.83 10.26 -0.05
N LEU A 360 4.73 9.70 0.77
CA LEU A 360 5.11 8.30 0.68
C LEU A 360 3.92 7.36 0.94
N LYS A 361 3.11 7.63 1.97
CA LYS A 361 1.92 6.82 2.27
C LYS A 361 0.90 6.88 1.12
N ALA A 362 0.64 8.06 0.57
CA ALA A 362 -0.22 8.23 -0.61
C ALA A 362 0.25 7.39 -1.81
N SER A 363 1.57 7.41 -2.07
CA SER A 363 2.17 6.62 -3.14
C SER A 363 2.10 5.10 -2.87
N VAL A 364 2.27 4.67 -1.62
CA VAL A 364 2.07 3.26 -1.23
C VAL A 364 0.62 2.83 -1.41
N SER A 365 -0.36 3.65 -1.01
CA SER A 365 -1.79 3.35 -1.20
C SER A 365 -2.15 3.31 -2.69
N THR A 366 -1.56 4.17 -3.52
CA THR A 366 -1.67 4.11 -4.99
C THR A 366 -1.11 2.81 -5.56
N LEU A 367 0.03 2.30 -5.03
CA LEU A 367 0.56 0.99 -5.41
C LEU A 367 -0.42 -0.15 -5.04
N GLN A 368 -1.05 -0.11 -3.86
CA GLN A 368 -2.06 -1.11 -3.49
C GLN A 368 -3.30 -1.04 -4.40
N ALA A 369 -3.76 0.17 -4.74
CA ALA A 369 -4.83 0.36 -5.72
C ALA A 369 -4.46 -0.27 -7.07
N SER A 370 -3.23 -0.04 -7.57
CA SER A 370 -2.77 -0.62 -8.83
C SER A 370 -2.68 -2.15 -8.79
N ARG A 371 -2.38 -2.76 -7.63
CA ARG A 371 -2.37 -4.22 -7.46
C ARG A 371 -3.80 -4.78 -7.51
N ALA A 372 -4.73 -4.12 -6.84
CA ALA A 372 -6.14 -4.49 -6.88
C ALA A 372 -6.72 -4.32 -8.31
N ASP A 373 -6.36 -3.26 -9.03
CA ASP A 373 -6.72 -3.09 -10.44
C ASP A 373 -6.21 -4.25 -11.32
N ALA A 374 -5.01 -4.76 -11.05
CA ALA A 374 -4.47 -5.91 -11.78
C ALA A 374 -5.31 -7.18 -11.56
N GLU A 375 -5.86 -7.38 -10.36
CA GLU A 375 -6.80 -8.46 -10.08
C GLU A 375 -8.17 -8.23 -10.75
N THR A 376 -8.64 -6.98 -10.87
CA THR A 376 -9.82 -6.66 -11.69
C THR A 376 -9.59 -7.06 -13.14
N VAL A 377 -8.44 -6.72 -13.73
CA VAL A 377 -8.08 -7.13 -15.09
C VAL A 377 -8.03 -8.65 -15.23
N ARG A 378 -7.46 -9.35 -14.25
CA ARG A 378 -7.45 -10.82 -14.19
C ARG A 378 -8.86 -11.38 -14.22
N LEU A 379 -9.73 -10.89 -13.33
CA LEU A 379 -11.12 -11.29 -13.24
C LEU A 379 -11.85 -11.06 -14.55
N THR A 380 -11.79 -9.84 -15.10
CA THR A 380 -12.40 -9.50 -16.39
C THR A 380 -11.94 -10.44 -17.50
N LEU A 381 -10.64 -10.71 -17.62
CA LEU A 381 -10.11 -11.61 -18.63
C LEU A 381 -10.67 -13.04 -18.49
N THR A 382 -10.64 -13.60 -17.28
CA THR A 382 -11.16 -14.96 -17.04
C THR A 382 -12.66 -15.07 -17.30
N THR A 383 -13.44 -14.06 -16.88
CA THR A 383 -14.88 -13.98 -17.12
C THR A 383 -15.18 -13.84 -18.61
N SER A 384 -14.45 -12.99 -19.34
CA SER A 384 -14.60 -12.85 -20.79
C SER A 384 -14.33 -14.17 -21.52
N ILE A 385 -13.27 -14.90 -21.18
CA ILE A 385 -12.98 -16.21 -21.77
C ILE A 385 -14.13 -17.19 -21.53
N ALA A 386 -14.60 -17.30 -20.28
CA ALA A 386 -15.69 -18.21 -19.94
C ALA A 386 -17.00 -17.88 -20.67
N ARG A 387 -17.37 -16.59 -20.74
CA ARG A 387 -18.57 -16.14 -21.47
C ARG A 387 -18.46 -16.40 -22.97
N THR A 388 -17.32 -16.09 -23.59
CA THR A 388 -17.10 -16.35 -25.03
C THR A 388 -17.07 -17.86 -25.31
N TYR A 389 -16.55 -18.68 -24.40
CA TYR A 389 -16.58 -20.13 -24.50
C TYR A 389 -18.01 -20.70 -24.33
N ASN A 390 -18.83 -20.09 -23.48
CA ASN A 390 -20.26 -20.40 -23.39
C ASN A 390 -21.03 -20.02 -24.67
N GLU A 391 -20.72 -18.88 -25.29
CA GLU A 391 -21.28 -18.51 -26.61
C GLU A 391 -20.87 -19.53 -27.69
N LEU A 392 -19.62 -20.00 -27.67
CA LEU A 392 -19.19 -21.08 -28.57
C LEU A 392 -20.06 -22.34 -28.38
N ALA A 393 -20.36 -22.70 -27.13
CA ALA A 393 -21.24 -23.83 -26.81
C ALA A 393 -22.66 -23.61 -27.33
N ARG A 394 -23.21 -22.39 -27.18
CA ARG A 394 -24.52 -21.99 -27.73
C ARG A 394 -24.55 -22.18 -29.24
N LEU A 395 -23.53 -21.70 -29.95
CA LEU A 395 -23.47 -21.79 -31.41
C LEU A 395 -23.41 -23.24 -31.90
N TYR A 396 -22.66 -24.12 -31.23
CA TYR A 396 -22.67 -25.56 -31.55
C TYR A 396 -24.03 -26.20 -31.31
N LEU A 397 -24.74 -25.82 -30.24
CA LEU A 397 -26.08 -26.34 -29.97
C LEU A 397 -27.09 -25.88 -31.03
N LEU A 398 -27.05 -24.61 -31.43
CA LEU A 398 -27.89 -24.07 -32.51
C LEU A 398 -27.56 -24.70 -33.87
N ARG A 399 -26.28 -25.01 -34.11
CA ARG A 399 -25.83 -25.73 -35.30
C ARG A 399 -26.41 -27.14 -35.36
N ASP A 400 -26.41 -27.86 -34.24
CA ASP A 400 -27.01 -29.20 -34.17
C ASP A 400 -28.52 -29.16 -34.40
N ILE A 401 -29.23 -28.16 -33.85
CA ILE A 401 -30.65 -27.94 -34.12
C ILE A 401 -30.88 -27.65 -35.60
N ALA A 402 -30.08 -26.77 -36.21
CA ALA A 402 -30.18 -26.46 -37.64
C ALA A 402 -29.90 -27.68 -38.54
N GLN A 403 -29.00 -28.58 -38.13
CA GLN A 403 -28.73 -29.83 -38.84
C GLN A 403 -29.92 -30.80 -38.74
N GLN A 404 -30.50 -30.96 -37.55
CA GLN A 404 -31.71 -31.78 -37.38
C GLN A 404 -32.89 -31.24 -38.20
N GLU A 405 -32.99 -29.91 -38.31
CA GLU A 405 -34.00 -29.24 -39.11
C GLU A 405 -33.81 -29.48 -40.63
N ILE A 406 -32.57 -29.54 -41.12
CA ILE A 406 -32.28 -29.96 -42.50
C ILE A 406 -32.83 -31.37 -42.73
N ASP A 407 -32.55 -32.31 -41.83
CA ASP A 407 -33.00 -33.69 -41.96
C ASP A 407 -34.54 -33.82 -41.96
N ARG A 408 -35.23 -32.96 -41.18
CA ARG A 408 -36.71 -32.87 -41.16
C ARG A 408 -37.23 -32.29 -42.48
N ARG A 409 -36.67 -31.19 -42.97
CA ARG A 409 -37.10 -30.54 -44.23
C ARG A 409 -36.84 -31.40 -45.46
N GLU A 410 -35.76 -32.18 -45.47
CA GLU A 410 -35.50 -33.18 -46.52
C GLU A 410 -36.53 -34.31 -46.53
N LYS A 411 -37.09 -34.68 -45.38
CA LYS A 411 -38.22 -35.63 -45.33
C LYS A 411 -39.50 -35.00 -45.88
N ILE A 412 -39.76 -33.72 -45.57
CA ILE A 412 -40.94 -33.00 -46.09
C ILE A 412 -40.87 -32.86 -47.62
N ASP A 413 -39.71 -32.49 -48.18
CA ASP A 413 -39.51 -32.42 -49.65
C ASP A 413 -39.74 -33.79 -50.32
N ARG A 414 -39.22 -34.88 -49.74
CA ARG A 414 -39.45 -36.24 -50.26
C ARG A 414 -40.92 -36.64 -50.22
N ILE A 415 -41.65 -36.29 -49.15
CA ILE A 415 -43.09 -36.57 -49.03
C ILE A 415 -43.87 -35.76 -50.07
N ALA A 416 -43.56 -34.47 -50.25
CA ALA A 416 -44.19 -33.63 -51.26
C ALA A 416 -43.95 -34.16 -52.68
N ALA A 417 -42.71 -34.59 -52.99
CA ALA A 417 -42.38 -35.21 -54.28
C ALA A 417 -43.17 -36.50 -54.53
N GLY A 418 -43.32 -37.36 -53.52
CA GLY A 418 -44.12 -38.59 -53.61
C GLY A 418 -45.61 -38.28 -53.82
N ARG A 419 -46.15 -37.28 -53.12
CA ARG A 419 -47.56 -36.88 -53.25
C ARG A 419 -47.89 -36.27 -54.61
N ILE A 420 -46.97 -35.50 -55.20
CA ILE A 420 -47.09 -35.00 -56.58
C ILE A 420 -47.12 -36.17 -57.57
N ALA A 421 -46.26 -37.19 -57.39
CA ALA A 421 -46.25 -38.36 -58.25
C ALA A 421 -47.57 -39.15 -58.21
N THR A 422 -48.33 -39.04 -57.11
CA THR A 422 -49.67 -39.62 -56.95
C THR A 422 -50.81 -38.63 -57.25
N GLY A 423 -50.52 -37.42 -57.71
CA GLY A 423 -51.53 -36.39 -58.03
C GLY A 423 -52.24 -35.77 -56.82
N LEU A 424 -51.69 -35.89 -55.61
CA LEU A 424 -52.31 -35.43 -54.36
C LEU A 424 -51.88 -34.01 -53.93
N ASP A 425 -50.78 -33.50 -54.46
CA ASP A 425 -50.24 -32.15 -54.22
C ASP A 425 -49.77 -31.52 -55.55
N THR A 426 -49.39 -30.24 -55.52
CA THR A 426 -48.93 -29.48 -56.70
C THR A 426 -47.43 -29.14 -56.62
N GLN A 427 -46.88 -28.59 -57.69
CA GLN A 427 -45.49 -28.12 -57.71
C GLN A 427 -45.23 -26.98 -56.70
N VAL A 428 -46.27 -26.24 -56.28
CA VAL A 428 -46.15 -25.16 -55.28
C VAL A 428 -45.66 -25.69 -53.95
N GLU A 429 -46.21 -26.83 -53.48
CA GLU A 429 -45.81 -27.46 -52.23
C GLU A 429 -44.33 -27.91 -52.28
N ARG A 430 -43.89 -28.45 -53.42
CA ARG A 430 -42.49 -28.88 -53.57
C ARG A 430 -41.52 -27.71 -53.61
N GLU A 431 -41.82 -26.65 -54.35
CA GLU A 431 -40.95 -25.47 -54.39
C GLU A 431 -40.91 -24.76 -53.03
N THR A 432 -42.01 -24.75 -52.28
CA THR A 432 -42.04 -24.24 -50.90
C THR A 432 -41.14 -25.05 -49.97
N ALA A 433 -41.19 -26.39 -50.04
CA ALA A 433 -40.31 -27.26 -49.26
C ALA A 433 -38.83 -27.05 -49.61
N ARG A 434 -38.51 -26.93 -50.90
CA ARG A 434 -37.15 -26.65 -51.40
C ARG A 434 -36.62 -25.30 -50.92
N ALA A 435 -37.43 -24.26 -51.01
CA ALA A 435 -37.06 -22.93 -50.52
C ALA A 435 -36.77 -22.94 -49.01
N ASN A 436 -37.61 -23.61 -48.22
CA ASN A 436 -37.40 -23.77 -46.78
C ASN A 436 -36.13 -24.56 -46.46
N LEU A 437 -35.84 -25.64 -47.19
CA LEU A 437 -34.60 -26.41 -47.03
C LEU A 437 -33.36 -25.56 -47.37
N ALA A 438 -33.40 -24.80 -48.47
CA ALA A 438 -32.30 -23.92 -48.86
C ALA A 438 -32.03 -22.84 -47.80
N THR A 439 -33.08 -22.23 -47.24
CA THR A 439 -32.98 -21.27 -46.14
C THR A 439 -32.31 -21.86 -44.90
N THR A 440 -32.70 -23.08 -44.47
CA THR A 440 -32.05 -23.72 -43.32
C THR A 440 -30.59 -24.07 -43.58
N ARG A 441 -30.26 -24.51 -44.81
CA ARG A 441 -28.86 -24.75 -45.21
C ARG A 441 -28.02 -23.47 -45.16
N ALA A 442 -28.58 -22.33 -45.58
CA ALA A 442 -27.93 -21.03 -45.45
C ALA A 442 -27.70 -20.65 -43.97
N SER A 443 -28.69 -20.86 -43.11
CA SER A 443 -28.56 -20.64 -41.66
C SER A 443 -27.47 -21.50 -41.02
N LEU A 444 -27.34 -22.78 -41.42
CA LEU A 444 -26.26 -23.65 -40.95
C LEU A 444 -24.87 -23.08 -41.33
N LYS A 445 -24.70 -22.60 -42.56
CA LYS A 445 -23.44 -21.97 -42.99
C LYS A 445 -23.13 -20.68 -42.25
N SER A 446 -24.15 -19.89 -41.93
CA SER A 446 -24.00 -18.71 -41.07
C SER A 446 -23.52 -19.08 -39.66
N LEU A 447 -24.08 -20.14 -39.07
CA LEU A 447 -23.64 -20.67 -37.76
C LEU A 447 -22.19 -21.18 -37.81
N ASP A 448 -21.80 -21.90 -38.85
CA ASP A 448 -20.41 -22.34 -39.06
C ASP A 448 -19.44 -21.13 -39.08
N GLY A 449 -19.81 -20.05 -39.77
CA GLY A 449 -19.03 -18.80 -39.79
C GLY A 449 -18.92 -18.13 -38.42
N ARG A 450 -20.02 -18.08 -37.65
CA ARG A 450 -20.02 -17.54 -36.28
C ARG A 450 -19.15 -18.37 -35.33
N ILE A 451 -19.21 -19.70 -35.42
CA ILE A 451 -18.35 -20.60 -34.64
C ILE A 451 -16.88 -20.28 -34.89
N LEU A 452 -16.50 -20.11 -36.16
CA LEU A 452 -15.13 -19.77 -36.52
C LEU A 452 -14.69 -18.41 -35.95
N ALA A 453 -15.55 -17.39 -36.08
CA ALA A 453 -15.28 -16.06 -35.54
C ALA A 453 -15.13 -16.08 -34.00
N THR A 454 -16.00 -16.80 -33.28
CA THR A 454 -15.91 -16.93 -31.82
C THR A 454 -14.63 -17.66 -31.39
N ARG A 455 -14.17 -18.67 -32.16
CA ARG A 455 -12.89 -19.33 -31.90
C ARG A 455 -11.70 -18.37 -32.04
N TYR A 456 -11.73 -17.47 -33.02
CA TYR A 456 -10.72 -16.40 -33.15
C TYR A 456 -10.79 -15.39 -32.00
N GLN A 457 -12.00 -15.03 -31.54
CA GLN A 457 -12.16 -14.15 -30.37
C GLN A 457 -11.55 -14.75 -29.11
N ILE A 458 -11.76 -16.05 -28.86
CA ILE A 458 -11.12 -16.73 -27.72
C ILE A 458 -9.60 -16.68 -27.89
N ALA A 459 -9.07 -17.03 -29.06
CA ALA A 459 -7.62 -16.96 -29.31
C ALA A 459 -7.02 -15.57 -29.03
N ALA A 460 -7.73 -14.50 -29.43
CA ALA A 460 -7.33 -13.14 -29.15
C ALA A 460 -7.30 -12.83 -27.63
N LEU A 461 -8.29 -13.31 -26.86
CA LEU A 461 -8.29 -13.20 -25.40
C LEU A 461 -7.11 -13.94 -24.75
N LEU A 462 -6.69 -15.08 -25.31
CA LEU A 462 -5.47 -15.79 -24.88
C LEU A 462 -4.19 -15.01 -25.18
N GLY A 463 -4.25 -13.98 -26.04
CA GLY A 463 -3.06 -13.31 -26.58
C GLY A 463 -2.38 -14.09 -27.72
N ALA A 464 -3.09 -15.02 -28.34
CA ALA A 464 -2.58 -15.89 -29.41
C ALA A 464 -3.13 -15.48 -30.79
N GLY A 465 -2.46 -15.94 -31.86
CA GLY A 465 -2.93 -15.76 -33.23
C GLY A 465 -4.17 -16.60 -33.57
N PRO A 466 -4.86 -16.29 -34.70
CA PRO A 466 -6.13 -16.92 -35.07
C PRO A 466 -6.06 -18.46 -35.22
N ASP A 467 -4.92 -19.01 -35.63
CA ASP A 467 -4.72 -20.46 -35.76
C ASP A 467 -4.78 -21.21 -34.43
N ARG A 468 -4.51 -20.53 -33.30
CA ARG A 468 -4.76 -21.11 -31.97
C ARG A 468 -6.25 -21.36 -31.75
N GLY A 469 -7.11 -20.50 -32.29
CA GLY A 469 -8.56 -20.64 -32.28
C GLY A 469 -9.02 -21.88 -33.05
N LEU A 470 -8.36 -22.20 -34.17
CA LEU A 470 -8.64 -23.40 -34.96
C LEU A 470 -8.34 -24.73 -34.21
N ARG A 471 -7.63 -24.67 -33.08
CA ARG A 471 -7.38 -25.83 -32.20
C ARG A 471 -8.36 -25.95 -31.04
N ILE A 472 -9.23 -24.94 -30.82
CA ILE A 472 -10.26 -25.00 -29.78
C ILE A 472 -11.35 -25.96 -30.23
N ALA A 473 -11.54 -27.07 -29.51
CA ALA A 473 -12.55 -28.07 -29.80
C ALA A 473 -13.95 -27.60 -29.36
N ARG A 474 -14.98 -28.35 -29.75
CA ARG A 474 -16.36 -28.12 -29.32
C ARG A 474 -16.46 -28.15 -27.78
N PRO A 475 -17.10 -27.14 -27.14
CA PRO A 475 -17.29 -27.13 -25.70
C PRO A 475 -18.15 -28.28 -25.17
N MET A 476 -17.79 -28.79 -24.00
CA MET A 476 -18.50 -29.83 -23.25
C MET A 476 -18.81 -29.34 -21.82
N LEU A 477 -19.40 -28.16 -21.72
CA LEU A 477 -19.76 -27.54 -20.46
C LEU A 477 -21.03 -28.18 -19.85
N GLY A 478 -20.96 -28.52 -18.57
CA GLY A 478 -22.08 -28.96 -17.74
C GLY A 478 -23.03 -27.83 -17.34
N ILE A 479 -24.00 -28.17 -16.48
CA ILE A 479 -25.05 -27.27 -15.97
C ILE A 479 -24.51 -26.32 -14.87
N GLY A 480 -23.36 -26.65 -14.26
CA GLY A 480 -22.82 -25.92 -13.12
C GLY A 480 -23.48 -26.31 -11.79
N ASN A 481 -23.01 -25.73 -10.70
CA ASN A 481 -23.54 -25.99 -9.37
C ASN A 481 -24.85 -25.22 -9.12
N GLU A 482 -25.59 -25.63 -8.09
CA GLU A 482 -26.72 -24.87 -7.57
C GLU A 482 -26.26 -23.47 -7.12
N VAL A 483 -27.02 -22.44 -7.49
CA VAL A 483 -26.69 -21.05 -7.17
C VAL A 483 -27.33 -20.67 -5.85
N ARG A 484 -26.51 -20.41 -4.83
CA ARG A 484 -26.93 -19.87 -3.53
C ARG A 484 -26.04 -18.71 -3.12
N LEU A 485 -26.62 -17.67 -2.55
CA LEU A 485 -25.85 -16.50 -2.10
C LEU A 485 -25.11 -16.78 -0.78
N PRO A 486 -23.83 -16.36 -0.66
CA PRO A 486 -23.13 -16.38 0.61
C PRO A 486 -23.77 -15.51 1.68
N ASP A 487 -23.56 -15.87 2.94
CA ASP A 487 -24.00 -15.04 4.06
C ASP A 487 -23.12 -13.78 4.20
N ASN A 488 -23.68 -12.73 4.82
CA ASN A 488 -23.01 -11.42 5.04
C ASN A 488 -22.48 -10.72 3.76
N LEU A 489 -23.07 -11.05 2.60
CA LEU A 489 -22.63 -10.59 1.28
C LEU A 489 -22.31 -9.08 1.19
N PRO A 490 -23.17 -8.14 1.65
CA PRO A 490 -22.87 -6.72 1.51
C PRO A 490 -21.58 -6.28 2.22
N ALA A 491 -21.31 -6.81 3.41
CA ALA A 491 -20.13 -6.45 4.19
C ALA A 491 -18.86 -7.07 3.60
N ASP A 492 -18.94 -8.34 3.20
CA ASP A 492 -17.79 -9.09 2.70
C ASP A 492 -17.37 -8.66 1.29
N LEU A 493 -18.30 -8.17 0.46
CA LEU A 493 -18.01 -7.67 -0.90
C LEU A 493 -16.89 -6.62 -0.91
N VAL A 494 -16.82 -5.76 0.11
CA VAL A 494 -15.79 -4.71 0.22
C VAL A 494 -14.36 -5.27 0.25
N SER A 495 -14.20 -6.53 0.66
CA SER A 495 -12.90 -7.22 0.73
C SER A 495 -12.68 -8.31 -0.32
N ARG A 496 -13.75 -8.64 -1.07
CA ARG A 496 -13.77 -9.76 -2.03
C ARG A 496 -13.88 -9.30 -3.49
N ARG A 497 -14.23 -8.04 -3.72
CA ARG A 497 -14.23 -7.43 -5.06
C ARG A 497 -13.00 -6.54 -5.27
N PRO A 498 -12.14 -6.87 -6.26
CA PRO A 498 -10.88 -6.13 -6.46
C PRO A 498 -11.10 -4.68 -6.89
N ASP A 499 -12.17 -4.36 -7.61
CA ASP A 499 -12.54 -3.00 -8.01
C ASP A 499 -12.92 -2.11 -6.81
N ILE A 500 -13.67 -2.65 -5.85
CA ILE A 500 -14.02 -1.94 -4.60
C ILE A 500 -12.78 -1.74 -3.73
N VAL A 501 -11.93 -2.76 -3.62
CA VAL A 501 -10.66 -2.66 -2.88
C VAL A 501 -9.75 -1.60 -3.51
N ALA A 502 -9.66 -1.54 -4.83
CA ALA A 502 -8.91 -0.50 -5.53
C ALA A 502 -9.48 0.90 -5.26
N ALA A 503 -10.81 1.07 -5.30
CA ALA A 503 -11.46 2.34 -4.98
C ALA A 503 -11.18 2.78 -3.53
N ARG A 504 -11.22 1.87 -2.57
CA ARG A 504 -10.87 2.14 -1.17
C ARG A 504 -9.42 2.60 -1.01
N TRP A 505 -8.47 1.93 -1.66
CA TRP A 505 -7.06 2.34 -1.62
C TRP A 505 -6.81 3.71 -2.26
N ARG A 506 -7.61 4.11 -3.26
CA ARG A 506 -7.57 5.48 -3.81
C ARG A 506 -8.09 6.53 -2.83
N VAL A 507 -9.17 6.22 -2.09
CA VAL A 507 -9.65 7.09 -1.00
C VAL A 507 -8.56 7.29 0.05
N ASP A 508 -7.87 6.21 0.44
CA ASP A 508 -6.76 6.26 1.39
C ASP A 508 -5.56 7.07 0.87
N ALA A 509 -5.21 6.91 -0.42
CA ALA A 509 -4.16 7.70 -1.05
C ALA A 509 -4.45 9.21 -0.99
N LEU A 510 -5.67 9.61 -1.35
CA LEU A 510 -6.07 11.03 -1.34
C LEU A 510 -6.25 11.58 0.07
N ALA A 511 -6.61 10.74 1.05
CA ALA A 511 -6.59 11.13 2.46
C ALA A 511 -5.18 11.51 2.93
N HIS A 512 -4.15 10.84 2.40
CA HIS A 512 -2.75 11.19 2.65
C HIS A 512 -2.32 12.45 1.88
N ASP A 513 -2.77 12.65 0.64
CA ASP A 513 -2.51 13.89 -0.12
C ASP A 513 -3.11 15.13 0.58
N VAL A 514 -4.29 15.02 1.18
CA VAL A 514 -4.87 16.10 2.00
C VAL A 514 -3.98 16.43 3.21
N LYS A 515 -3.38 15.43 3.85
CA LYS A 515 -2.45 15.64 4.97
C LYS A 515 -1.13 16.24 4.52
N GLU A 516 -0.61 15.83 3.36
CA GLU A 516 0.55 16.46 2.72
C GLU A 516 0.27 17.95 2.44
N ALA A 517 -0.86 18.28 1.82
CA ALA A 517 -1.23 19.66 1.51
C ALA A 517 -1.42 20.51 2.78
N LYS A 518 -1.93 19.94 3.87
CA LYS A 518 -1.97 20.62 5.19
C LYS A 518 -0.58 20.91 5.73
N ALA A 519 0.40 20.04 5.47
CA ALA A 519 1.77 20.24 5.92
C ALA A 519 2.46 21.43 5.23
N GLU A 520 2.01 21.83 4.03
CA GLU A 520 2.56 22.98 3.27
C GLU A 520 2.27 24.34 3.92
N PHE A 521 1.32 24.42 4.86
CA PHE A 521 1.03 25.64 5.63
C PHE A 521 2.05 25.89 6.75
N TYR A 522 2.94 24.93 7.02
CA TYR A 522 3.95 25.01 8.06
C TYR A 522 5.35 25.26 7.47
N PRO A 523 6.30 25.80 8.26
CA PRO A 523 7.64 26.04 7.76
C PRO A 523 8.38 24.75 7.39
N ASP A 524 8.98 24.75 6.21
CA ASP A 524 9.89 23.72 5.72
C ASP A 524 11.32 24.02 6.21
N ILE A 525 11.98 23.04 6.84
CA ILE A 525 13.35 23.18 7.35
C ILE A 525 14.27 22.23 6.58
N ASN A 526 15.16 22.76 5.76
CA ASN A 526 16.13 21.99 4.99
C ASN A 526 17.54 22.14 5.56
N LEU A 527 18.19 21.03 5.90
CA LEU A 527 19.59 21.01 6.31
C LEU A 527 20.47 20.91 5.07
N SER A 528 21.29 21.92 4.83
CA SER A 528 22.24 21.94 3.72
C SER A 528 23.67 21.92 4.24
N ALA A 529 24.52 21.14 3.59
CA ALA A 529 25.96 21.15 3.78
C ALA A 529 26.63 21.06 2.40
N ALA A 530 27.68 21.84 2.17
CA ALA A 530 28.45 21.77 0.94
C ALA A 530 29.94 21.90 1.24
N ILE A 531 30.75 21.17 0.49
CA ILE A 531 32.20 21.31 0.46
C ILE A 531 32.63 21.40 -1.00
N GLY A 532 33.65 22.20 -1.29
CA GLY A 532 34.04 22.40 -2.68
C GLY A 532 35.36 23.12 -2.86
N LEU A 533 35.66 23.36 -4.12
CA LEU A 533 36.79 24.12 -4.61
C LEU A 533 36.24 25.24 -5.50
N ASP A 534 36.73 26.46 -5.32
CA ASP A 534 36.36 27.65 -6.07
C ASP A 534 37.63 28.45 -6.37
N ALA A 535 37.95 28.64 -7.65
CA ALA A 535 39.17 29.33 -8.06
C ALA A 535 39.09 29.94 -9.47
N PHE A 536 39.75 31.10 -9.64
CA PHE A 536 40.10 31.60 -10.97
C PHE A 536 41.30 30.82 -11.55
N GLY A 537 41.10 30.24 -12.73
CA GLY A 537 42.07 29.42 -13.45
C GLY A 537 42.27 28.03 -12.84
N PHE A 538 42.69 27.07 -13.67
CA PHE A 538 42.87 25.67 -13.24
C PHE A 538 44.09 25.48 -12.32
N GLY A 539 45.15 26.26 -12.51
CA GLY A 539 46.42 26.09 -11.77
C GLY A 539 46.31 26.27 -10.25
N ARG A 540 45.25 26.93 -9.76
CA ARG A 540 44.98 27.14 -8.33
C ARG A 540 43.80 26.30 -7.81
N PHE A 541 43.10 25.60 -8.69
CA PHE A 541 41.86 24.92 -8.37
C PHE A 541 42.05 23.76 -7.38
N LEU A 542 43.13 22.98 -7.52
CA LEU A 542 43.43 21.84 -6.64
C LEU A 542 44.32 22.22 -5.44
N THR A 543 44.28 23.48 -4.99
CA THR A 543 45.07 23.95 -3.86
C THR A 543 44.26 23.96 -2.56
N ALA A 544 44.94 24.05 -1.40
CA ALA A 544 44.23 24.20 -0.13
C ALA A 544 43.47 25.53 -0.01
N ALA A 545 43.91 26.56 -0.75
CA ALA A 545 43.36 27.92 -0.70
C ALA A 545 42.06 28.09 -1.50
N SER A 546 41.76 27.19 -2.45
CA SER A 546 40.50 27.19 -3.20
C SER A 546 39.34 26.54 -2.44
N ARG A 547 39.57 26.01 -1.23
CA ARG A 547 38.54 25.28 -0.48
C ARG A 547 37.43 26.21 -0.01
N THR A 548 36.19 25.79 -0.25
CA THR A 548 34.98 26.40 0.28
C THR A 548 34.15 25.37 1.04
N ALA A 549 33.48 25.78 2.11
CA ALA A 549 32.59 24.94 2.88
C ALA A 549 31.44 25.77 3.45
N SER A 550 30.24 25.20 3.44
CA SER A 550 29.05 25.80 4.07
C SER A 550 28.24 24.72 4.78
N ILE A 551 27.61 25.09 5.89
CA ILE A 551 26.65 24.27 6.60
C ILE A 551 25.61 25.17 7.23
N GLY A 552 24.33 24.84 7.08
CA GLY A 552 23.28 25.61 7.71
C GLY A 552 21.88 25.11 7.37
N PRO A 553 20.90 25.39 8.26
CA PRO A 553 19.50 25.21 7.94
C PRO A 553 19.02 26.34 7.03
N ALA A 554 18.22 26.00 6.03
CA ALA A 554 17.37 26.91 5.29
C ALA A 554 15.94 26.71 5.79
N ILE A 555 15.29 27.79 6.23
CA ILE A 555 13.91 27.78 6.71
C ILE A 555 13.07 28.54 5.70
N HIS A 556 12.07 27.87 5.13
CA HIS A 556 11.08 28.49 4.26
C HIS A 556 9.74 28.53 4.98
N LEU A 557 9.17 29.72 5.16
CA LEU A 557 7.87 29.93 5.79
C LEU A 557 6.99 30.76 4.83
N PRO A 558 5.93 30.18 4.26
CA PRO A 558 4.95 30.96 3.50
C PRO A 558 4.17 31.88 4.46
N ILE A 559 4.37 33.19 4.32
CA ILE A 559 3.66 34.21 5.11
C ILE A 559 2.44 34.73 4.34
N PHE A 560 2.61 35.00 3.04
CA PHE A 560 1.56 35.47 2.16
C PHE A 560 1.76 34.86 0.77
N ASP A 561 0.75 34.14 0.29
CA ASP A 561 0.75 33.38 -0.97
C ASP A 561 -0.42 33.76 -1.89
N ALA A 562 -1.10 34.88 -1.59
CA ALA A 562 -2.34 35.31 -2.25
C ALA A 562 -3.46 34.24 -2.28
N GLY A 563 -3.45 33.27 -1.34
CA GLY A 563 -4.47 32.22 -1.22
C GLY A 563 -4.20 30.95 -2.03
N ALA A 564 -3.02 30.81 -2.64
CA ALA A 564 -2.66 29.64 -3.45
C ALA A 564 -2.76 28.31 -2.68
N LEU A 565 -2.19 28.21 -1.48
CA LEU A 565 -2.22 27.02 -0.62
C LEU A 565 -3.64 26.68 -0.18
N ARG A 566 -4.46 27.71 0.13
CA ARG A 566 -5.88 27.50 0.46
C ARG A 566 -6.66 26.93 -0.74
N ALA A 567 -6.38 27.41 -1.95
CA ALA A 567 -7.00 26.88 -3.17
C ALA A 567 -6.54 25.44 -3.46
N GLN A 568 -5.25 25.15 -3.30
CA GLN A 568 -4.69 23.80 -3.45
C GLN A 568 -5.30 22.81 -2.45
N LEU A 569 -5.41 23.19 -1.17
CA LEU A 569 -6.04 22.35 -0.15
C LEU A 569 -7.52 22.09 -0.44
N LYS A 570 -8.27 23.11 -0.90
CA LYS A 570 -9.66 22.93 -1.36
C LYS A 570 -9.73 21.94 -2.53
N GLY A 571 -8.81 22.02 -3.48
CA GLY A 571 -8.69 21.06 -4.57
C GLY A 571 -8.46 19.63 -4.06
N ARG A 572 -7.54 19.44 -3.10
CA ARG A 572 -7.28 18.12 -2.51
C ARG A 572 -8.48 17.53 -1.78
N TYR A 573 -9.27 18.34 -1.07
CA TYR A 573 -10.53 17.88 -0.49
C TYR A 573 -11.56 17.52 -1.55
N ALA A 574 -11.68 18.30 -2.63
CA ALA A 574 -12.58 17.97 -3.72
C ALA A 574 -12.19 16.65 -4.42
N ASP A 575 -10.89 16.39 -4.61
CA ASP A 575 -10.39 15.11 -5.13
C ASP A 575 -10.73 13.96 -4.17
N PHE A 576 -10.52 14.15 -2.86
CA PHE A 576 -10.88 13.17 -1.82
C PHE A 576 -12.39 12.87 -1.81
N ASP A 577 -13.24 13.90 -1.81
CA ASP A 577 -14.69 13.77 -1.82
C ASP A 577 -15.17 13.05 -3.11
N ASN A 578 -14.54 13.33 -4.25
CA ASN A 578 -14.78 12.62 -5.50
C ASN A 578 -14.43 11.14 -5.40
N ALA A 579 -13.29 10.79 -4.79
CA ALA A 579 -12.91 9.39 -4.60
C ALA A 579 -13.83 8.65 -3.63
N VAL A 580 -14.31 9.31 -2.57
CA VAL A 580 -15.32 8.73 -1.67
C VAL A 580 -16.62 8.45 -2.43
N ALA A 581 -17.08 9.39 -3.26
CA ALA A 581 -18.25 9.19 -4.11
C ALA A 581 -18.05 8.04 -5.12
N ALA A 582 -16.86 7.93 -5.72
CA ALA A 582 -16.51 6.83 -6.62
C ALA A 582 -16.51 5.46 -5.91
N TYR A 583 -16.00 5.38 -4.68
CA TYR A 583 -16.10 4.18 -3.84
C TYR A 583 -17.55 3.80 -3.54
N ASN A 584 -18.36 4.77 -3.10
CA ASN A 584 -19.78 4.54 -2.82
C ASN A 584 -20.54 4.07 -4.08
N GLN A 585 -20.23 4.65 -5.25
CA GLN A 585 -20.79 4.22 -6.53
C GLN A 585 -20.37 2.80 -6.90
N ALA A 586 -19.09 2.44 -6.72
CA ALA A 586 -18.61 1.08 -6.98
C ALA A 586 -19.34 0.05 -6.11
N LEU A 587 -19.59 0.37 -4.84
CA LEU A 587 -20.34 -0.48 -3.92
C LEU A 587 -21.82 -0.63 -4.35
N VAL A 588 -22.49 0.47 -4.71
CA VAL A 588 -23.88 0.44 -5.21
C VAL A 588 -23.99 -0.41 -6.48
N THR A 589 -23.09 -0.17 -7.44
CA THR A 589 -23.04 -0.95 -8.69
C THR A 589 -22.81 -2.43 -8.39
N ALA A 590 -21.89 -2.76 -7.49
CA ALA A 590 -21.61 -4.16 -7.14
C ALA A 590 -22.80 -4.87 -6.50
N LEU A 591 -23.48 -4.23 -5.56
CA LEU A 591 -24.69 -4.77 -4.91
C LEU A 591 -25.80 -4.98 -5.94
N SER A 592 -25.98 -4.02 -6.85
CA SER A 592 -26.99 -4.07 -7.91
C SER A 592 -26.68 -5.19 -8.89
N GLU A 593 -25.42 -5.35 -9.31
CA GLU A 593 -24.99 -6.45 -10.18
C GLU A 593 -25.31 -7.82 -9.57
N VAL A 594 -24.96 -8.05 -8.30
CA VAL A 594 -25.25 -9.33 -7.62
C VAL A 594 -26.75 -9.58 -7.56
N ALA A 595 -27.53 -8.57 -7.14
CA ALA A 595 -29.00 -8.67 -7.04
C ALA A 595 -29.65 -8.95 -8.40
N THR A 596 -29.18 -8.30 -9.46
CA THR A 596 -29.66 -8.54 -10.83
C THR A 596 -29.29 -9.94 -11.29
N GLN A 597 -28.03 -10.38 -11.14
CA GLN A 597 -27.62 -11.71 -11.61
C GLN A 597 -28.38 -12.85 -10.92
N ILE A 598 -28.62 -12.77 -9.60
CA ILE A 598 -29.39 -13.80 -8.91
C ILE A 598 -30.86 -13.82 -9.32
N ALA A 599 -31.48 -12.64 -9.50
CA ALA A 599 -32.85 -12.52 -9.98
C ALA A 599 -32.99 -13.09 -11.40
N ASP A 600 -32.00 -12.83 -12.26
CA ASP A 600 -31.95 -13.33 -13.63
C ASP A 600 -31.79 -14.85 -13.70
N VAL A 601 -30.95 -15.44 -12.84
CA VAL A 601 -30.84 -16.90 -12.74
C VAL A 601 -32.20 -17.51 -12.39
N ARG A 602 -32.87 -16.99 -11.36
CA ARG A 602 -34.19 -17.50 -10.92
C ARG A 602 -35.26 -17.33 -11.97
N SER A 603 -35.29 -16.17 -12.63
CA SER A 603 -36.22 -15.90 -13.73
C SER A 603 -35.99 -16.85 -14.90
N THR A 604 -34.73 -17.11 -15.26
CA THR A 604 -34.38 -18.06 -16.33
C THR A 604 -34.75 -19.49 -15.94
N ASP A 605 -34.59 -19.87 -14.67
CA ASP A 605 -34.99 -21.19 -14.16
C ASP A 605 -36.50 -21.42 -14.30
N ALA A 606 -37.32 -20.42 -13.93
CA ALA A 606 -38.76 -20.49 -14.13
C ALA A 606 -39.14 -20.56 -15.62
N GLN A 607 -38.56 -19.70 -16.46
CA GLN A 607 -38.80 -19.69 -17.91
C GLN A 607 -38.42 -21.02 -18.57
N LEU A 608 -37.34 -21.67 -18.11
CA LEU A 608 -36.86 -22.91 -18.69
C LEU A 608 -37.87 -24.06 -18.49
N VAL A 609 -38.61 -24.09 -17.38
CA VAL A 609 -39.66 -25.08 -17.12
C VAL A 609 -40.80 -24.94 -18.13
N ASP A 610 -41.30 -23.72 -18.31
CA ASP A 610 -42.39 -23.45 -19.25
C ASP A 610 -41.97 -23.65 -20.71
N ALA A 611 -40.76 -23.20 -21.06
CA ALA A 611 -40.21 -23.36 -22.41
C ALA A 611 -40.00 -24.84 -22.77
N GLN A 612 -39.59 -25.69 -21.83
CA GLN A 612 -39.48 -27.12 -22.05
C GLN A 612 -40.85 -27.78 -22.26
N THR A 613 -41.87 -27.35 -21.52
CA THR A 613 -43.25 -27.83 -21.72
C THR A 613 -43.76 -27.44 -23.11
N ALA A 614 -43.53 -26.19 -23.53
CA ALA A 614 -43.88 -25.70 -24.86
C ALA A 614 -43.13 -26.45 -25.98
N GLN A 615 -41.84 -26.71 -25.80
CA GLN A 615 -41.01 -27.48 -26.73
C GLN A 615 -41.57 -28.89 -26.94
N GLN A 616 -41.89 -29.60 -25.85
CA GLN A 616 -42.45 -30.95 -25.94
C GLN A 616 -43.80 -30.97 -26.67
N ALA A 617 -44.67 -29.99 -26.42
CA ALA A 617 -45.96 -29.87 -27.10
C ALA A 617 -45.78 -29.55 -28.60
N ALA A 618 -44.89 -28.62 -28.95
CA ALA A 618 -44.63 -28.23 -30.32
C ALA A 618 -44.04 -29.38 -31.15
N LEU A 619 -43.07 -30.13 -30.59
CA LEU A 619 -42.50 -31.32 -31.24
C LEU A 619 -43.56 -32.40 -31.50
N LYS A 620 -44.45 -32.65 -30.54
CA LYS A 620 -45.58 -33.59 -30.70
C LYS A 620 -46.55 -33.11 -31.79
N ALA A 621 -46.89 -31.83 -31.80
CA ALA A 621 -47.77 -31.25 -32.80
C ALA A 621 -47.18 -31.38 -34.22
N ALA A 622 -45.89 -31.09 -34.40
CA ALA A 622 -45.20 -31.26 -35.68
C ALA A 622 -45.22 -32.72 -36.15
N ALA A 623 -44.97 -33.68 -35.24
CA ALA A 623 -45.03 -35.10 -35.56
C ALA A 623 -46.44 -35.58 -35.98
N LEU A 624 -47.47 -35.10 -35.28
CA LEU A 624 -48.87 -35.40 -35.61
C LEU A 624 -49.28 -34.78 -36.95
N ALA A 625 -48.95 -33.51 -37.19
CA ALA A 625 -49.22 -32.82 -38.45
C ALA A 625 -48.57 -33.54 -39.63
N LEU A 626 -47.30 -33.96 -39.48
CA LEU A 626 -46.60 -34.73 -40.50
C LEU A 626 -47.27 -36.08 -40.79
N THR A 627 -47.80 -36.74 -39.77
CA THR A 627 -48.52 -38.02 -39.90
C THR A 627 -49.85 -37.83 -40.65
N GLN A 628 -50.63 -36.80 -40.28
CA GLN A 628 -51.87 -36.45 -40.97
C GLN A 628 -51.61 -36.05 -42.43
N TYR A 629 -50.53 -35.34 -42.71
CA TYR A 629 -50.17 -34.92 -44.07
C TYR A 629 -49.80 -36.11 -44.95
N LYS A 630 -49.06 -37.09 -44.41
CA LYS A 630 -48.81 -38.36 -45.11
C LYS A 630 -50.11 -39.10 -45.45
N ALA A 631 -51.09 -39.06 -44.56
CA ALA A 631 -52.41 -39.67 -44.76
C ALA A 631 -53.38 -38.83 -45.64
N GLY A 632 -52.99 -37.62 -46.06
CA GLY A 632 -53.86 -36.72 -46.84
C GLY A 632 -54.97 -36.05 -46.03
N LEU A 633 -54.88 -36.05 -44.70
CA LEU A 633 -55.88 -35.47 -43.79
C LEU A 633 -55.61 -33.99 -43.47
N THR A 634 -54.45 -33.46 -43.86
CA THR A 634 -54.11 -32.04 -43.71
C THR A 634 -53.22 -31.59 -44.87
N ASN A 635 -52.95 -30.29 -44.97
CA ASN A 635 -52.12 -29.71 -46.03
C ASN A 635 -50.68 -29.42 -45.55
N GLN A 636 -49.79 -29.14 -46.50
CA GLN A 636 -48.37 -28.88 -46.20
C GLN A 636 -48.17 -27.65 -45.32
N LEU A 637 -48.99 -26.60 -45.47
CA LEU A 637 -48.88 -25.37 -44.69
C LEU A 637 -49.08 -25.64 -43.19
N THR A 638 -50.01 -26.52 -42.81
CA THR A 638 -50.18 -26.95 -41.41
C THR A 638 -48.94 -27.64 -40.85
N VAL A 639 -48.26 -28.47 -41.65
CA VAL A 639 -47.00 -29.12 -41.24
C VAL A 639 -45.90 -28.10 -41.06
N LEU A 640 -45.71 -27.21 -42.05
CA LEU A 640 -44.67 -26.19 -42.00
C LEU A 640 -44.87 -25.21 -40.84
N ASN A 641 -46.10 -24.83 -40.53
CA ASN A 641 -46.41 -24.00 -39.37
C ASN A 641 -46.08 -24.71 -38.05
N ALA A 642 -46.41 -26.00 -37.92
CA ALA A 642 -46.07 -26.78 -36.73
C ALA A 642 -44.55 -26.98 -36.58
N ASP A 643 -43.84 -27.19 -37.70
CA ASP A 643 -42.38 -27.34 -37.76
C ASP A 643 -41.66 -26.04 -37.37
N VAL A 644 -42.10 -24.89 -37.89
CA VAL A 644 -41.57 -23.56 -37.49
C VAL A 644 -41.77 -23.32 -35.99
N ASN A 645 -42.93 -23.67 -35.44
CA ASN A 645 -43.18 -23.54 -33.99
C ASN A 645 -42.27 -24.47 -33.17
N ALA A 646 -42.05 -25.70 -33.63
CA ALA A 646 -41.14 -26.65 -32.97
C ALA A 646 -39.69 -26.17 -33.02
N LEU A 647 -39.21 -25.68 -34.18
CA LEU A 647 -37.88 -25.11 -34.34
C LEU A 647 -37.67 -23.90 -33.41
N SER A 648 -38.64 -22.99 -33.35
CA SER A 648 -38.60 -21.83 -32.45
C SER A 648 -38.51 -22.25 -30.98
N ALA A 649 -39.30 -23.25 -30.57
CA ALA A 649 -39.28 -23.77 -29.20
C ALA A 649 -37.96 -24.50 -28.86
N ASP A 650 -37.41 -25.28 -29.80
CA ASP A 650 -36.09 -25.94 -29.67
C ASP A 650 -34.98 -24.90 -29.44
N GLN A 651 -34.97 -23.84 -30.25
CA GLN A 651 -34.01 -22.73 -30.12
C GLN A 651 -34.22 -21.95 -28.82
N GLY A 652 -35.47 -21.72 -28.40
CA GLY A 652 -35.80 -21.05 -27.15
C GLY A 652 -35.23 -21.77 -25.93
N VAL A 653 -35.45 -23.09 -25.82
CA VAL A 653 -34.88 -23.91 -24.73
C VAL A 653 -33.36 -23.93 -24.78
N ALA A 654 -32.76 -24.06 -25.97
CA ALA A 654 -31.31 -24.02 -26.13
C ALA A 654 -30.72 -22.69 -25.66
N ASN A 655 -31.31 -21.56 -26.04
CA ASN A 655 -30.85 -20.23 -25.64
C ASN A 655 -30.98 -20.02 -24.14
N LEU A 656 -32.14 -20.35 -23.53
CA LEU A 656 -32.35 -20.23 -22.08
C LEU A 656 -31.34 -21.05 -21.26
N ARG A 657 -30.98 -22.26 -21.72
CA ARG A 657 -29.93 -23.06 -21.06
C ARG A 657 -28.56 -22.36 -21.08
N MET A 658 -28.23 -21.72 -22.20
CA MET A 658 -26.96 -21.01 -22.35
C MET A 658 -26.98 -19.67 -21.60
N ASP A 659 -28.11 -18.98 -21.57
CA ASP A 659 -28.33 -17.74 -20.81
C ASP A 659 -28.18 -17.99 -19.32
N ARG A 660 -28.82 -19.04 -18.81
CA ARG A 660 -28.69 -19.45 -17.40
C ARG A 660 -27.22 -19.61 -17.00
N ARG A 661 -26.43 -20.31 -17.82
CA ARG A 661 -24.99 -20.49 -17.58
C ARG A 661 -24.20 -19.20 -17.68
N ASP A 662 -24.57 -18.30 -18.61
CA ASP A 662 -23.97 -16.97 -18.69
C ASP A 662 -24.23 -16.16 -17.42
N ARG A 663 -25.44 -16.23 -16.85
CA ARG A 663 -25.77 -15.58 -15.56
C ARG A 663 -25.00 -16.18 -14.39
N GLN A 664 -24.75 -17.48 -14.38
CA GLN A 664 -23.87 -18.12 -13.38
C GLN A 664 -22.43 -17.60 -13.46
N ILE A 665 -21.89 -17.50 -14.68
CA ILE A 665 -20.56 -16.91 -14.93
C ILE A 665 -20.54 -15.43 -14.47
N ALA A 666 -21.59 -14.68 -14.80
CA ALA A 666 -21.75 -13.28 -14.41
C ALA A 666 -21.78 -13.10 -12.89
N LEU A 667 -22.52 -13.97 -12.19
CA LEU A 667 -22.63 -13.93 -10.73
C LEU A 667 -21.30 -14.28 -10.07
N ALA A 668 -20.59 -15.30 -10.55
CA ALA A 668 -19.25 -15.62 -10.04
C ALA A 668 -18.31 -14.42 -10.16
N SER A 669 -18.37 -13.69 -11.28
CA SER A 669 -17.62 -12.46 -11.48
C SER A 669 -18.09 -11.32 -10.56
N ALA A 670 -19.40 -11.13 -10.39
CA ALA A 670 -19.97 -10.08 -9.54
C ALA A 670 -19.63 -10.28 -8.05
N LEU A 671 -19.42 -11.53 -7.63
CA LEU A 671 -18.94 -11.91 -6.30
C LEU A 671 -17.40 -11.83 -6.15
N GLY A 672 -16.69 -11.39 -7.19
CA GLY A 672 -15.23 -11.18 -7.17
C GLY A 672 -14.37 -12.35 -7.66
N GLY A 673 -14.97 -13.42 -8.19
CA GLY A 673 -14.25 -14.54 -8.83
C GLY A 673 -13.18 -15.21 -7.97
N GLY A 674 -13.41 -15.26 -6.66
CA GLY A 674 -12.50 -15.87 -5.69
C GLY A 674 -11.31 -15.01 -5.27
N PHE A 675 -11.32 -13.72 -5.60
CA PHE A 675 -10.38 -12.76 -5.01
C PHE A 675 -10.60 -12.64 -3.49
N VAL A 676 -9.48 -12.55 -2.76
CA VAL A 676 -9.45 -12.26 -1.33
C VAL A 676 -8.37 -11.23 -1.10
N ASP A 677 -8.71 -10.11 -0.48
CA ASP A 677 -7.72 -9.10 -0.10
C ASP A 677 -6.83 -9.62 1.03
N THR A 678 -5.56 -9.90 0.70
CA THR A 678 -4.54 -10.35 1.65
C THR A 678 -3.71 -9.21 2.23
N SER A 679 -3.93 -7.96 1.81
CA SER A 679 -3.16 -6.80 2.29
C SER A 679 -3.30 -6.56 3.80
N PHE A 680 -4.43 -6.97 4.40
CA PHE A 680 -4.64 -6.97 5.84
C PHE A 680 -3.93 -8.13 6.57
N ALA A 681 -3.64 -9.24 5.88
CA ALA A 681 -2.91 -10.36 6.46
C ALA A 681 -1.42 -10.02 6.66
N ASP A 682 -0.82 -9.25 5.76
CA ASP A 682 0.57 -8.77 5.90
C ASP A 682 0.72 -7.73 7.03
N SER A 683 -0.32 -6.95 7.28
CA SER A 683 -0.39 -6.01 8.41
C SER A 683 -0.49 -6.73 9.75
N GLY A 684 -1.13 -7.90 9.77
CA GLY A 684 -1.30 -8.75 10.96
C GLY A 684 -0.14 -9.74 11.20
N ALA A 685 0.62 -10.13 10.17
CA ALA A 685 1.79 -11.00 10.31
C ALA A 685 2.94 -10.31 11.07
N ALA A 686 3.06 -8.98 10.95
CA ALA A 686 3.97 -8.18 11.78
C ALA A 686 3.49 -8.05 13.25
N ALA A 687 2.20 -8.26 13.52
CA ALA A 687 1.62 -8.18 14.87
C ALA A 687 1.43 -9.56 15.54
N ARG A 688 1.38 -10.65 14.77
CA ARG A 688 1.21 -12.04 15.26
C ARG A 688 2.51 -12.77 15.53
N ALA A 689 3.67 -12.16 15.27
CA ALA A 689 4.97 -12.71 15.67
C ALA A 689 5.25 -12.60 17.19
N ASP A 690 4.43 -11.86 17.95
CA ASP A 690 4.66 -11.59 19.39
C ASP A 690 3.57 -12.14 20.33
N VAL A 691 2.79 -13.15 19.91
CA VAL A 691 1.97 -13.92 20.85
C VAL A 691 2.66 -15.26 21.11
N PRO A 692 3.19 -15.53 22.33
CA PRO A 692 3.70 -16.85 22.64
C PRO A 692 2.53 -17.84 22.61
N VAL A 693 2.60 -18.77 21.65
CA VAL A 693 1.76 -19.96 21.63
C VAL A 693 2.05 -20.74 22.91
N SER A 694 1.09 -20.72 23.83
CA SER A 694 1.05 -21.61 25.00
C SER A 694 1.11 -23.06 24.49
N ALA A 695 2.26 -23.70 24.62
CA ALA A 695 2.40 -25.13 24.40
C ALA A 695 1.55 -25.87 25.45
N ALA A 696 0.56 -26.63 24.99
CA ALA A 696 -0.12 -27.62 25.80
C ALA A 696 0.90 -28.67 26.28
N PRO A 697 0.78 -29.19 27.53
CA PRO A 697 1.69 -30.20 28.02
C PRO A 697 1.42 -31.52 27.31
N ALA A 698 2.47 -32.09 26.73
CA ALA A 698 2.48 -33.47 26.26
C ALA A 698 2.29 -34.40 27.47
N VAL A 699 1.19 -35.15 27.45
CA VAL A 699 0.97 -36.28 28.37
C VAL A 699 1.89 -37.41 27.93
N ALA A 700 2.89 -37.70 28.74
CA ALA A 700 3.69 -38.92 28.65
C ALA A 700 2.95 -40.07 29.36
N ALA A 701 3.07 -41.26 28.77
CA ALA A 701 2.42 -42.49 29.15
C ALA A 701 2.60 -42.91 30.63
N ARG A 702 1.49 -43.31 31.26
CA ARG A 702 1.31 -44.64 31.88
C ARG A 702 -0.16 -44.96 32.02
#